data_AF-A0A8D9I775-F1
#
_entry.id   AF-A0A8D9I775-F1
#
_cell.length_a   1.000
_cell.length_b   1.000
_cell.length_c   1.000
_cell.angle_alpha   90.00
_cell.angle_beta   90.00
_cell.angle_gamma   90.00
#
_symmetry.space_group_name_H-M   'P 1'
#
loop_
_entity.id
_entity.type
_entity.pdbx_description
1 polymer ?
#
loop_
_entity_poly.entity_id
_entity_poly.type
_entity_poly.pdbx_seq_one_letter_code
_entity_poly.pdbx_strand_id
1 'polypeptide(L)'
;MLTCSSYLTGSDQASLHLEISLSSSVENLLKRIYSKHNHPQIKAETRRRLSSVSQELASETLRKVFNASCVKRTLDGFINYLLDQAVSSVYISPRRCSGGSPVLSPRTPGKKSCRLFHDMSLLDSEVPSPKSLKLEVHGGSQLLALGELEFKKAFLLLSYIPGQSLGQVTTAEKIRQWNNLPMVEYEAAVWNHLGRFHCSPKDRRVPLEWDNGNTRYYQCLVTPDGSYRFKGPLVEKSGTHLHNVLGDENVLTVKFADVPGQETYCNDIYSAYIEIAKNGIRVGLRRYQFFVFKDGGKEEKKKDFSTKGVKCYFIRTGSTASYDMRNPYIFSGKSIHEARMHFMHVHTLPTLAKYMARFSLILSKTRKLEVDMSGITLQQIDDIHCHDQDRNDVLDKNGKPCIHSDGTGYISEDLARMCPTDLFKGKRIRSVNNKQASNVKEPPLLIQFRMFHSGYAVKGTFLLNKKLPPRTVQVRPSMVKVSKDPALSEFSTTFNSLEVVTTSNPPRRTKLSRNLVALLNYGGVPNDFFLDILHNTLEESKTVFENVHAAMKAAYNYGEMDEYNALRMIMLGMPLDEPHLKDQLSILLKTQRNDLKAGKLLVTESYYLMGTVDPTGKLKQNEVCVILESGQISGEVLVYRNPGLHFGDIHVLKATYVKALEEYVGNSKYGVFFPQIGPRSLGDEIAGGDFDGDMYFISRNPKLLEHFKPSEPWVSSSPPNRIYAGTAPSELTPEMLEEKLFRMFLEARFNSSNVVGAAADSWLTIMDRYLTLGDERAKEKAGMKKQILKAIDVYYDALDAPKNGAKVYLPLYLRFESFPHYMEYKHKKSFNSTSILGLIYDTVSQNEEEPPPCEIKKLPCFEDELVPESHMEKWGGWYENYKDEMEQAMKTDENNKKELASEVIKKYKQEFYGGAEFKDIKRNLDAFYPQALALYNIVYDYAILKNNVRYCGFVWRVAGRVLCDFYLEKKVDGEGEESFSAAGSVVKKLYG
;
A
#
# COMPACT_ATOMS: atom_id res chain seq x y z
N MET A 1 -38.62 53.45 28.17
CA MET A 1 -38.17 53.34 29.57
C MET A 1 -36.73 52.82 29.51
N LEU A 2 -35.74 53.64 29.86
CA LEU A 2 -35.25 53.88 31.23
C LEU A 2 -34.58 52.59 31.79
N THR A 3 -33.27 52.35 31.75
CA THR A 3 -32.02 53.10 32.12
C THR A 3 -31.53 52.83 33.55
N CYS A 4 -30.36 52.18 33.65
CA CYS A 4 -29.28 52.37 34.64
C CYS A 4 -28.02 51.73 34.01
N SER A 5 -26.86 52.35 33.76
CA SER A 5 -26.14 53.55 34.24
C SER A 5 -25.18 53.31 35.39
N SER A 6 -23.86 53.33 35.10
CA SER A 6 -22.76 53.67 36.01
C SER A 6 -21.50 54.05 35.22
N TYR A 7 -21.34 55.35 34.97
CA TYR A 7 -20.08 56.06 34.65
C TYR A 7 -19.12 56.02 35.87
N LEU A 8 -17.82 56.34 35.88
CA LEU A 8 -16.75 56.77 34.93
C LEU A 8 -15.45 56.00 35.37
N THR A 9 -14.16 56.25 35.04
CA THR A 9 -13.31 57.26 34.34
C THR A 9 -12.02 56.49 33.90
N GLY A 10 -11.10 56.96 33.07
CA GLY A 10 -11.01 58.14 32.20
C GLY A 10 -9.58 58.71 32.10
N SER A 11 -9.10 58.97 30.88
CA SER A 11 -7.95 59.83 30.60
C SER A 11 -7.83 60.15 29.10
N ASP A 12 -7.97 61.44 28.74
CA ASP A 12 -7.64 61.93 27.41
C ASP A 12 -6.12 62.05 27.23
N GLN A 13 -5.62 61.66 26.05
CA GLN A 13 -4.38 62.25 25.52
C GLN A 13 -4.36 62.23 23.99
N ALA A 14 -4.74 63.36 23.40
CA ALA A 14 -4.58 63.61 21.97
C ALA A 14 -3.09 63.73 21.62
N SER A 15 -2.63 63.04 20.58
CA SER A 15 -1.25 63.16 20.07
C SER A 15 -1.19 63.21 18.53
N LEU A 16 -1.29 64.44 18.03
CA LEU A 16 -0.62 64.96 16.82
C LEU A 16 -0.55 64.01 15.60
N HIS A 17 -1.53 64.15 14.69
CA HIS A 17 -1.38 63.73 13.29
C HIS A 17 -0.31 64.57 12.58
N LEU A 18 0.94 64.12 12.62
CA LEU A 18 1.99 64.59 11.69
C LEU A 18 1.76 63.96 10.31
N GLU A 19 1.33 64.78 9.34
CA GLU A 19 1.25 64.35 7.95
C GLU A 19 2.66 64.08 7.39
N ILE A 20 2.97 62.81 7.18
CA ILE A 20 4.23 62.39 6.56
C ILE A 20 4.14 62.70 5.06
N SER A 21 4.64 63.88 4.71
CA SER A 21 4.80 64.34 3.34
C SER A 21 5.76 63.42 2.59
N LEU A 22 5.26 62.77 1.54
CA LEU A 22 6.06 61.99 0.59
C LEU A 22 6.27 62.84 -0.66
N SER A 23 7.36 62.61 -1.41
CA SER A 23 7.57 63.32 -2.67
C SER A 23 6.36 63.20 -3.59
N SER A 24 6.04 64.24 -4.35
CA SER A 24 4.89 64.28 -5.28
C SER A 24 4.89 63.11 -6.27
N SER A 25 6.08 62.62 -6.66
CA SER A 25 6.23 61.43 -7.50
C SER A 25 5.75 60.13 -6.84
N VAL A 26 6.03 59.96 -5.54
CA VAL A 26 5.64 58.79 -4.73
C VAL A 26 4.15 58.85 -4.36
N GLU A 27 3.66 60.03 -3.98
CA GLU A 27 2.23 60.32 -3.76
C GLU A 27 1.37 59.94 -4.98
N ASN A 28 1.75 60.42 -6.17
CA ASN A 28 1.02 60.16 -7.40
C ASN A 28 1.07 58.68 -7.82
N LEU A 29 2.14 57.95 -7.47
CA LEU A 29 2.23 56.52 -7.75
C LEU A 29 1.38 55.69 -6.79
N LEU A 30 1.35 56.03 -5.49
CA LEU A 30 0.44 55.42 -4.50
C LEU A 30 -1.03 55.60 -4.91
N LYS A 31 -1.43 56.81 -5.33
CA LYS A 31 -2.78 57.09 -5.84
C LYS A 31 -3.19 56.17 -7.01
N ARG A 32 -2.27 55.84 -7.91
CA ARG A 32 -2.48 54.89 -9.02
C ARG A 32 -2.53 53.42 -8.57
N ILE A 33 -1.85 53.08 -7.46
CA ILE A 33 -1.88 51.74 -6.88
C ILE A 33 -3.21 51.49 -6.15
N TYR A 34 -3.72 52.47 -5.40
CA TYR A 34 -5.03 52.38 -4.74
C TYR A 34 -6.16 52.15 -5.76
N SER A 35 -6.19 52.90 -6.86
CA SER A 35 -7.22 52.73 -7.89
C SER A 35 -7.08 51.43 -8.69
N LYS A 36 -5.85 50.97 -8.98
CA LYS A 36 -5.64 49.70 -9.71
C LYS A 36 -5.99 48.46 -8.87
N HIS A 37 -5.72 48.47 -7.57
CA HIS A 37 -5.85 47.30 -6.70
C HIS A 37 -6.99 47.38 -5.67
N ASN A 38 -7.79 48.46 -5.71
CA ASN A 38 -8.94 48.72 -4.84
C ASN A 38 -8.65 48.50 -3.33
N HIS A 39 -7.51 49.02 -2.87
CA HIS A 39 -7.07 48.97 -1.47
C HIS A 39 -7.20 50.36 -0.79
N PRO A 40 -7.46 50.40 0.53
CA PRO A 40 -7.40 51.64 1.31
C PRO A 40 -5.99 52.23 1.37
N GLN A 41 -5.88 53.46 1.85
CA GLN A 41 -4.59 54.13 2.04
C GLN A 41 -3.68 53.34 3.00
N ILE A 42 -2.38 53.29 2.70
CA ILE A 42 -1.39 52.63 3.56
C ILE A 42 -1.25 53.36 4.89
N LYS A 43 -0.89 52.61 5.94
CA LYS A 43 -0.72 53.12 7.30
C LYS A 43 0.40 54.17 7.37
N ALA A 44 0.28 55.10 8.32
CA ALA A 44 1.28 56.14 8.56
C ALA A 44 2.70 55.58 8.79
N GLU A 45 2.83 54.38 9.36
CA GLU A 45 4.11 53.70 9.55
C GLU A 45 4.75 53.21 8.24
N THR A 46 3.96 52.67 7.31
CA THR A 46 4.42 52.33 5.95
C THR A 46 4.77 53.59 5.15
N ARG A 47 4.03 54.70 5.32
CA ARG A 47 4.45 56.02 4.79
C ARG A 47 5.79 56.45 5.39
N ARG A 48 6.00 56.25 6.69
CA ARG A 48 7.26 56.55 7.39
C ARG A 48 8.44 55.76 6.80
N ARG A 49 8.28 54.45 6.56
CA ARG A 49 9.31 53.61 5.92
C ARG A 49 9.56 53.99 4.45
N LEU A 50 8.55 54.44 3.72
CA LEU A 50 8.72 55.00 2.36
C LEU A 50 9.41 56.37 2.36
N SER A 51 9.29 57.17 3.43
CA SER A 51 10.01 58.44 3.59
C SER A 51 11.45 58.27 4.09
N SER A 52 11.78 57.14 4.72
CA SER A 52 13.12 56.85 5.27
C SER A 52 14.04 56.09 4.32
N VAL A 53 13.67 55.94 3.06
CA VAL A 53 14.50 55.36 1.98
C VAL A 53 14.66 56.37 0.85
N SER A 54 15.62 56.15 -0.06
CA SER A 54 15.80 57.03 -1.21
C SER A 54 14.54 57.09 -2.09
N GLN A 55 14.25 58.27 -2.65
CA GLN A 55 13.07 58.48 -3.51
C GLN A 55 13.03 57.51 -4.71
N GLU A 56 14.21 57.15 -5.22
CA GLU A 56 14.39 56.16 -6.29
C GLU A 56 13.96 54.76 -5.83
N LEU A 57 14.43 54.31 -4.67
CA LEU A 57 14.10 52.99 -4.11
C LEU A 57 12.62 52.88 -3.72
N ALA A 58 12.03 53.94 -3.15
CA ALA A 58 10.59 54.04 -2.91
C ALA A 58 9.80 53.95 -4.23
N SER A 59 10.24 54.68 -5.26
CA SER A 59 9.58 54.69 -6.57
C SER A 59 9.69 53.35 -7.31
N GLU A 60 10.85 52.68 -7.27
CA GLU A 60 11.04 51.38 -7.89
C GLU A 60 10.22 50.29 -7.17
N THR A 61 10.22 50.30 -5.84
CA THR A 61 9.40 49.41 -5.00
C THR A 61 7.92 49.55 -5.35
N LEU A 62 7.42 50.79 -5.42
CA LEU A 62 6.03 51.05 -5.77
C LEU A 62 5.71 50.75 -7.24
N ARG A 63 6.67 50.87 -8.17
CA ARG A 63 6.50 50.35 -9.55
C ARG A 63 6.38 48.82 -9.59
N LYS A 64 7.15 48.09 -8.77
CA LYS A 64 7.03 46.62 -8.62
C LYS A 64 5.65 46.24 -8.06
N VAL A 65 5.13 46.99 -7.08
CA VAL A 65 3.75 46.82 -6.57
C VAL A 65 2.71 47.11 -7.66
N PHE A 66 2.81 48.25 -8.35
CA PHE A 66 1.86 48.63 -9.42
C PHE A 66 1.84 47.62 -10.58
N ASN A 67 2.97 46.97 -10.88
CA ASN A 67 3.06 45.98 -11.95
C ASN A 67 2.63 44.56 -11.53
N ALA A 68 2.33 44.31 -10.25
CA ALA A 68 1.82 43.02 -9.80
C ALA A 68 0.43 42.71 -10.38
N SER A 69 0.13 41.42 -10.60
CA SER A 69 -1.17 40.97 -11.10
C SER A 69 -2.25 40.91 -10.01
N CYS A 70 -1.88 40.66 -8.76
CA CYS A 70 -2.77 40.73 -7.59
C CYS A 70 -1.95 40.89 -6.29
N VAL A 71 -2.55 41.54 -5.28
CA VAL A 71 -1.97 41.68 -3.93
C VAL A 71 -2.77 40.80 -2.98
N LYS A 72 -2.17 39.71 -2.48
CA LYS A 72 -2.91 38.59 -1.85
C LYS A 72 -3.16 38.70 -0.33
N ARG A 73 -2.73 39.78 0.33
CA ARG A 73 -2.90 40.00 1.78
C ARG A 73 -3.25 41.46 2.10
N THR A 74 -2.24 42.31 2.26
CA THR A 74 -2.41 43.77 2.49
C THR A 74 -1.37 44.54 1.68
N LEU A 75 -1.73 45.76 1.28
CA LEU A 75 -0.85 46.64 0.52
C LEU A 75 0.38 47.05 1.34
N ASP A 76 0.18 47.39 2.62
CA ASP A 76 1.27 47.63 3.57
C ASP A 76 2.26 46.46 3.66
N GLY A 77 1.77 45.24 3.84
CA GLY A 77 2.64 44.06 3.98
C GLY A 77 3.48 43.80 2.72
N PHE A 78 2.90 44.05 1.54
CA PHE A 78 3.59 43.83 0.27
C PHE A 78 4.62 44.93 -0.05
N ILE A 79 4.35 46.19 0.28
CA ILE A 79 5.33 47.28 0.19
C ILE A 79 6.50 47.03 1.14
N ASN A 80 6.21 46.70 2.40
CA ASN A 80 7.25 46.44 3.41
C ASN A 80 8.15 45.27 2.99
N TYR A 81 7.58 44.13 2.57
CA TYR A 81 8.33 42.98 2.07
C TYR A 81 9.32 43.34 0.94
N LEU A 82 8.90 44.18 -0.02
CA LEU A 82 9.76 44.59 -1.13
C LEU A 82 10.86 45.58 -0.70
N LEU A 83 10.60 46.46 0.26
CA LEU A 83 11.63 47.30 0.88
C LEU A 83 12.65 46.43 1.64
N ASP A 84 12.18 45.45 2.41
CA ASP A 84 13.01 44.56 3.23
C ASP A 84 13.94 43.69 2.34
N GLN A 85 13.43 43.18 1.21
CA GLN A 85 14.27 42.52 0.21
C GLN A 85 15.34 43.45 -0.39
N ALA A 86 14.97 44.67 -0.76
CA ALA A 86 15.89 45.58 -1.43
C ALA A 86 16.98 46.14 -0.49
N VAL A 87 16.65 46.42 0.78
CA VAL A 87 17.63 46.79 1.81
C VAL A 87 18.60 45.63 2.07
N SER A 88 18.09 44.38 2.08
CA SER A 88 18.93 43.18 2.26
C SER A 88 19.97 43.01 1.14
N SER A 89 19.67 43.44 -0.09
CA SER A 89 20.62 43.38 -1.21
C SER A 89 21.77 44.41 -1.16
N VAL A 90 21.71 45.42 -0.29
CA VAL A 90 22.74 46.48 -0.19
C VAL A 90 23.92 46.07 0.72
N TYR A 91 23.72 45.11 1.64
CA TYR A 91 24.70 44.76 2.66
C TYR A 91 25.70 43.64 2.28
N ILE A 92 25.80 43.27 1.00
CA ILE A 92 26.74 42.25 0.52
C ILE A 92 27.80 42.85 -0.42
N SER A 93 29.03 42.95 0.10
CA SER A 93 30.30 43.30 -0.58
C SER A 93 30.65 44.79 -0.74
N PRO A 94 31.81 45.17 -0.18
CA PRO A 94 32.76 46.07 -0.83
C PRO A 94 34.07 45.34 -1.15
N ARG A 95 34.32 45.00 -2.42
CA ARG A 95 35.69 44.66 -2.88
C ARG A 95 36.46 45.96 -3.14
N ARG A 96 37.66 46.09 -2.57
CA ARG A 96 38.58 47.19 -2.92
C ARG A 96 39.09 47.00 -4.35
N CYS A 97 39.08 48.06 -5.14
CA CYS A 97 39.88 48.15 -6.36
C CYS A 97 41.24 48.79 -6.03
N SER A 98 42.33 48.19 -6.48
CA SER A 98 43.60 48.87 -6.74
C SER A 98 43.64 49.20 -8.24
N GLY A 99 43.66 50.49 -8.60
CA GLY A 99 43.68 50.93 -9.99
C GLY A 99 45.07 50.86 -10.64
N GLY A 100 45.17 51.26 -11.91
CA GLY A 100 46.46 51.42 -12.61
C GLY A 100 46.54 50.73 -13.98
N SER A 101 45.77 51.21 -14.95
CA SER A 101 46.22 51.22 -16.36
C SER A 101 47.21 52.40 -16.56
N PRO A 102 48.06 52.46 -17.61
CA PRO A 102 47.76 51.99 -18.97
C PRO A 102 48.91 51.37 -19.80
N VAL A 103 48.61 51.12 -21.09
CA VAL A 103 49.49 51.07 -22.29
C VAL A 103 49.87 49.69 -22.87
N LEU A 104 49.30 49.42 -24.06
CA LEU A 104 49.74 48.57 -25.18
C LEU A 104 49.78 47.03 -25.06
N SER A 105 50.00 46.42 -26.24
CA SER A 105 49.56 45.08 -26.64
C SER A 105 50.75 44.11 -26.86
N PRO A 106 50.64 42.98 -27.61
CA PRO A 106 50.32 41.67 -27.03
C PRO A 106 51.37 40.57 -27.32
N ARG A 107 51.43 39.49 -26.51
CA ARG A 107 51.99 38.18 -26.91
C ARG A 107 51.86 37.06 -25.86
N THR A 108 51.60 35.84 -26.33
CA THR A 108 52.07 34.55 -25.77
C THR A 108 53.49 34.26 -26.32
N PRO A 109 54.28 33.22 -25.90
CA PRO A 109 54.00 32.09 -24.99
C PRO A 109 55.15 31.76 -23.98
N GLY A 110 55.16 30.56 -23.36
CA GLY A 110 56.30 29.97 -22.63
C GLY A 110 55.90 29.44 -21.23
N LYS A 111 55.95 28.16 -20.83
CA LYS A 111 56.89 27.01 -20.99
C LYS A 111 58.29 27.20 -20.38
N LYS A 112 58.49 26.73 -19.13
CA LYS A 112 59.61 25.90 -18.59
C LYS A 112 59.45 25.75 -17.05
N SER A 113 59.52 24.54 -16.44
CA SER A 113 60.70 23.68 -16.15
C SER A 113 61.43 24.13 -14.87
N CYS A 114 61.85 23.29 -13.90
CA CYS A 114 61.71 21.83 -13.66
C CYS A 114 62.24 21.50 -12.24
N ARG A 115 61.79 20.36 -11.63
CA ARG A 115 62.56 19.46 -10.71
C ARG A 115 63.07 20.09 -9.39
N LEU A 116 63.41 19.39 -8.30
CA LEU A 116 63.21 18.05 -7.67
C LEU A 116 63.35 18.33 -6.12
N PHE A 117 62.95 17.53 -5.13
CA PHE A 117 63.30 16.14 -4.79
C PHE A 117 62.36 15.61 -3.65
N HIS A 118 62.72 14.48 -3.03
CA HIS A 118 62.22 13.94 -1.74
C HIS A 118 62.19 15.00 -0.60
N ASP A 119 61.44 14.83 0.50
CA ASP A 119 61.24 13.59 1.27
C ASP A 119 59.90 13.49 2.04
N MET A 120 59.69 12.38 2.77
CA MET A 120 58.50 12.13 3.60
C MET A 120 58.41 13.01 4.86
N SER A 121 57.19 13.44 5.20
CA SER A 121 56.61 13.18 6.54
C SER A 121 55.15 13.68 6.65
N LEU A 122 54.42 13.06 7.58
CA LEU A 122 53.28 13.57 8.36
C LEU A 122 52.44 14.70 7.72
N LEU A 123 51.33 14.34 7.08
CA LEU A 123 50.27 15.28 6.70
C LEU A 123 49.20 15.31 7.80
N ASP A 124 49.17 16.39 8.58
CA ASP A 124 48.19 16.58 9.65
C ASP A 124 46.98 17.40 9.18
N SER A 125 45.81 16.96 9.65
CA SER A 125 44.52 17.64 9.78
C SER A 125 44.32 19.06 9.22
N GLU A 126 43.55 19.17 8.12
CA GLU A 126 42.57 20.27 7.97
C GLU A 126 41.18 19.69 7.64
N VAL A 127 40.18 20.06 8.45
CA VAL A 127 38.79 19.58 8.34
C VAL A 127 37.83 20.77 8.21
N PRO A 128 37.07 20.91 7.11
CA PRO A 128 36.02 21.92 7.01
C PRO A 128 34.80 21.53 7.86
N SER A 129 34.36 22.43 8.74
CA SER A 129 33.33 22.17 9.77
C SER A 129 31.90 22.55 9.34
N PRO A 130 30.92 21.62 9.49
CA PRO A 130 29.50 21.94 9.60
C PRO A 130 28.91 21.55 10.97
N LYS A 131 27.83 22.25 11.40
CA LYS A 131 27.28 22.18 12.77
C LYS A 131 26.28 21.03 13.04
N SER A 132 26.49 19.83 12.49
CA SER A 132 25.58 18.68 12.67
C SER A 132 26.21 17.46 13.38
N LEU A 133 27.01 17.73 14.43
CA LEU A 133 27.44 16.72 15.40
C LEU A 133 27.03 17.12 16.83
N LYS A 134 26.05 16.39 17.40
CA LYS A 134 25.68 16.51 18.82
C LYS A 134 25.36 15.20 19.56
N LEU A 135 25.67 14.03 18.96
CA LEU A 135 25.47 12.72 19.61
C LEU A 135 26.67 11.75 19.54
N GLU A 136 27.71 12.01 18.75
CA GLU A 136 28.89 11.13 18.60
C GLU A 136 30.20 11.82 19.03
N VAL A 137 30.42 11.93 20.35
CA VAL A 137 31.72 12.34 20.96
C VAL A 137 32.18 11.36 22.06
N HIS A 138 31.28 10.56 22.61
CA HIS A 138 31.61 9.46 23.54
C HIS A 138 30.98 8.16 23.03
N GLY A 139 31.80 7.15 22.75
CA GLY A 139 31.33 5.84 22.25
C GLY A 139 32.25 5.09 21.27
N GLY A 140 33.45 5.59 20.94
CA GLY A 140 34.28 5.01 19.87
C GLY A 140 34.62 3.53 20.05
N SER A 141 35.00 3.10 21.25
CA SER A 141 35.30 1.69 21.55
C SER A 141 34.02 0.82 21.57
N GLN A 142 32.89 1.35 22.04
CA GLN A 142 31.60 0.66 21.98
C GLN A 142 31.11 0.48 20.53
N LEU A 143 31.29 1.48 19.66
CA LEU A 143 30.93 1.39 18.24
C LEU A 143 31.78 0.37 17.48
N LEU A 144 33.08 0.26 17.81
CA LEU A 144 33.94 -0.80 17.30
C LEU A 144 33.47 -2.18 17.76
N ALA A 145 33.17 -2.35 19.05
CA ALA A 145 32.63 -3.61 19.58
C ALA A 145 31.26 -3.97 18.96
N LEU A 146 30.39 -2.99 18.70
CA LEU A 146 29.14 -3.19 17.97
C LEU A 146 29.38 -3.59 16.50
N GLY A 147 30.47 -3.11 15.90
CA GLY A 147 30.94 -3.48 14.57
C GLY A 147 31.55 -4.88 14.46
N GLU A 148 31.91 -5.51 15.58
CA GLU A 148 32.35 -6.91 15.66
C GLU A 148 31.18 -7.91 15.66
N LEU A 149 29.95 -7.44 15.92
CA LEU A 149 28.74 -8.26 15.95
C LEU A 149 28.14 -8.50 14.56
N GLU A 150 27.47 -9.65 14.42
CA GLU A 150 26.47 -9.89 13.37
C GLU A 150 25.45 -8.73 13.32
N PHE A 151 25.07 -8.25 12.13
CA PHE A 151 24.15 -7.11 12.01
C PHE A 151 22.84 -7.31 12.80
N LYS A 152 22.27 -8.51 12.75
CA LYS A 152 21.03 -8.88 13.45
C LYS A 152 21.13 -8.69 14.98
N LYS A 153 22.31 -8.94 15.57
CA LYS A 153 22.62 -8.71 16.99
C LYS A 153 22.81 -7.22 17.29
N ALA A 154 23.60 -6.53 16.46
CA ALA A 154 23.87 -5.10 16.60
C ALA A 154 22.58 -4.25 16.49
N PHE A 155 21.70 -4.54 15.52
CA PHE A 155 20.44 -3.84 15.35
C PHE A 155 19.49 -4.04 16.53
N LEU A 156 19.37 -5.29 17.02
CA LEU A 156 18.50 -5.60 18.15
C LEU A 156 18.94 -4.83 19.41
N LEU A 157 20.24 -4.76 19.68
CA LEU A 157 20.80 -3.95 20.77
C LEU A 157 20.42 -2.47 20.60
N LEU A 158 20.63 -1.87 19.43
CA LEU A 158 20.24 -0.49 19.14
C LEU A 158 18.71 -0.25 19.27
N SER A 159 17.88 -1.24 18.97
CA SER A 159 16.41 -1.14 19.15
C SER A 159 15.98 -1.20 20.62
N TYR A 160 16.82 -1.76 21.51
CA TYR A 160 16.57 -1.87 22.94
C TYR A 160 17.09 -0.66 23.74
N ILE A 161 17.72 0.32 23.09
CA ILE A 161 18.19 1.57 23.71
C ILE A 161 17.67 2.83 22.97
N PRO A 162 16.35 2.93 22.68
CA PRO A 162 15.80 3.96 21.79
C PRO A 162 16.10 5.39 22.28
N GLY A 163 16.84 6.14 21.46
CA GLY A 163 17.23 7.53 21.75
C GLY A 163 18.36 7.72 22.76
N GLN A 164 18.99 6.63 23.25
CA GLN A 164 20.16 6.70 24.15
C GLN A 164 21.47 6.58 23.36
N SER A 165 22.56 7.19 23.84
CA SER A 165 23.88 6.90 23.28
C SER A 165 24.43 5.57 23.80
N LEU A 166 24.97 4.75 22.90
CA LEU A 166 25.58 3.46 23.23
C LEU A 166 26.67 3.59 24.32
N GLY A 167 27.44 4.68 24.30
CA GLY A 167 28.50 4.96 25.29
C GLY A 167 28.00 5.35 26.68
N GLN A 168 26.71 5.65 26.85
CA GLN A 168 26.10 5.99 28.14
C GLN A 168 25.46 4.77 28.84
N VAL A 169 25.17 3.71 28.09
CA VAL A 169 24.38 2.55 28.57
C VAL A 169 25.17 1.25 28.66
N THR A 170 26.34 1.14 28.01
CA THR A 170 27.17 -0.08 28.09
C THR A 170 28.66 0.14 27.77
N THR A 171 29.49 -0.87 28.00
CA THR A 171 30.94 -0.85 27.72
C THR A 171 31.29 -1.76 26.53
N ALA A 172 32.45 -1.54 25.92
CA ALA A 172 32.90 -2.30 24.76
C ALA A 172 33.15 -3.78 25.10
N GLU A 173 33.65 -4.04 26.30
CA GLU A 173 33.90 -5.38 26.85
C GLU A 173 32.57 -6.12 27.02
N LYS A 174 31.51 -5.43 27.47
CA LYS A 174 30.21 -6.04 27.69
C LYS A 174 29.52 -6.42 26.39
N ILE A 175 29.63 -5.59 25.35
CA ILE A 175 29.19 -5.92 23.99
C ILE A 175 29.94 -7.16 23.47
N ARG A 176 31.26 -7.24 23.67
CA ARG A 176 32.08 -8.40 23.24
C ARG A 176 31.73 -9.69 23.97
N GLN A 177 31.46 -9.63 25.29
CA GLN A 177 31.01 -10.81 26.07
C GLN A 177 29.75 -11.46 25.47
N TRP A 178 28.86 -10.67 24.86
CA TRP A 178 27.64 -11.20 24.24
C TRP A 178 27.85 -11.75 22.81
N ASN A 179 28.96 -11.44 22.12
CA ASN A 179 29.11 -11.76 20.70
C ASN A 179 28.90 -13.25 20.39
N ASN A 180 29.48 -14.12 21.22
CA ASN A 180 29.47 -15.57 21.04
C ASN A 180 28.16 -16.24 21.48
N LEU A 181 27.21 -15.51 22.08
CA LEU A 181 25.95 -16.10 22.55
C LEU A 181 25.06 -16.54 21.37
N PRO A 182 24.37 -17.69 21.49
CA PRO A 182 23.22 -18.04 20.66
C PRO A 182 22.16 -16.93 20.68
N MET A 183 21.37 -16.80 19.60
CA MET A 183 20.54 -15.61 19.42
C MET A 183 19.50 -15.40 20.51
N VAL A 184 18.90 -16.48 21.03
CA VAL A 184 17.92 -16.44 22.13
C VAL A 184 18.56 -15.95 23.44
N GLU A 185 19.74 -16.48 23.78
CA GLU A 185 20.52 -16.06 24.96
C GLU A 185 21.02 -14.62 24.83
N TYR A 186 21.46 -14.22 23.63
CA TYR A 186 21.84 -12.85 23.32
C TYR A 186 20.67 -11.88 23.58
N GLU A 187 19.47 -12.19 23.07
CA GLU A 187 18.30 -11.34 23.28
C GLU A 187 17.94 -11.23 24.77
N ALA A 188 17.93 -12.35 25.49
CA ALA A 188 17.64 -12.36 26.93
C ALA A 188 18.68 -11.56 27.72
N ALA A 189 19.97 -11.69 27.39
CA ALA A 189 21.05 -10.96 28.04
C ALA A 189 20.98 -9.44 27.78
N VAL A 190 20.75 -9.03 26.52
CA VAL A 190 20.64 -7.61 26.14
C VAL A 190 19.33 -7.00 26.64
N TRP A 191 18.23 -7.75 26.68
CA TRP A 191 16.97 -7.31 27.30
C TRP A 191 17.15 -7.09 28.81
N ASN A 192 17.73 -8.05 29.52
CA ASN A 192 17.89 -7.98 30.97
C ASN A 192 18.94 -6.95 31.41
N HIS A 193 19.90 -6.59 30.55
CA HIS A 193 20.92 -5.58 30.86
C HIS A 193 20.54 -4.16 30.39
N LEU A 194 19.85 -4.02 29.26
CA LEU A 194 19.53 -2.73 28.63
C LEU A 194 18.02 -2.56 28.37
N GLY A 195 17.41 -3.51 27.66
CA GLY A 195 16.05 -3.38 27.13
C GLY A 195 15.00 -3.08 28.18
N ARG A 196 15.03 -3.76 29.34
CA ARG A 196 14.09 -3.55 30.45
C ARG A 196 14.16 -2.16 31.10
N PHE A 197 15.21 -1.38 30.85
CA PHE A 197 15.42 -0.05 31.43
C PHE A 197 15.14 1.08 30.43
N HIS A 198 15.35 0.84 29.13
CA HIS A 198 15.30 1.89 28.10
C HIS A 198 14.22 1.66 27.03
N CYS A 199 13.64 0.48 26.95
CA CYS A 199 12.67 0.11 25.92
C CYS A 199 11.36 -0.42 26.56
N SER A 200 10.23 -0.24 25.86
CA SER A 200 8.96 -0.79 26.35
C SER A 200 8.97 -2.32 26.21
N PRO A 201 8.42 -3.10 27.16
CA PRO A 201 8.20 -4.54 26.99
C PRO A 201 7.47 -4.90 25.68
N LYS A 202 6.64 -3.98 25.16
CA LYS A 202 5.89 -4.09 23.90
C LYS A 202 6.77 -4.03 22.63
N ASP A 203 7.95 -3.44 22.75
CA ASP A 203 8.94 -3.32 21.68
C ASP A 203 10.05 -4.40 21.77
N ARG A 204 10.02 -5.26 22.82
CA ARG A 204 10.84 -6.49 22.88
C ARG A 204 10.55 -7.40 21.68
N ARG A 205 11.56 -8.09 21.14
CA ARG A 205 11.46 -9.00 19.99
C ARG A 205 12.25 -10.29 20.22
N VAL A 206 11.57 -11.28 20.82
CA VAL A 206 12.13 -12.59 21.17
C VAL A 206 12.49 -13.39 19.91
N PRO A 207 13.62 -14.12 19.83
CA PRO A 207 14.14 -14.60 18.54
C PRO A 207 13.52 -15.89 17.95
N LEU A 208 12.39 -16.37 18.48
CA LEU A 208 11.77 -17.67 18.15
C LEU A 208 11.45 -17.91 16.66
N GLU A 209 11.40 -16.85 15.85
CA GLU A 209 11.04 -16.93 14.43
C GLU A 209 12.18 -16.71 13.44
N TRP A 210 13.41 -16.50 13.92
CA TRP A 210 14.41 -15.78 13.13
C TRP A 210 14.86 -16.53 11.87
N ASP A 211 14.88 -17.86 11.86
CA ASP A 211 15.47 -18.65 10.77
C ASP A 211 14.41 -19.31 9.85
N ASN A 212 13.14 -18.95 10.01
CA ASN A 212 11.99 -19.53 9.29
C ASN A 212 11.85 -19.11 7.81
N GLY A 213 12.94 -18.70 7.14
CA GLY A 213 12.96 -18.30 5.72
C GLY A 213 12.11 -17.06 5.36
N ASN A 214 11.64 -16.30 6.36
CA ASN A 214 10.81 -15.11 6.18
C ASN A 214 11.67 -13.84 6.09
N THR A 215 11.24 -12.86 5.29
CA THR A 215 11.93 -11.58 5.11
C THR A 215 11.85 -10.72 6.36
N ARG A 216 12.99 -10.29 6.88
CA ARG A 216 13.14 -9.44 8.07
C ARG A 216 13.19 -7.97 7.67
N TYR A 217 12.23 -7.19 8.17
CA TYR A 217 12.12 -5.74 7.94
C TYR A 217 12.69 -4.96 9.12
N TYR A 218 13.84 -4.34 8.90
CA TYR A 218 14.46 -3.40 9.83
C TYR A 218 13.85 -2.00 9.65
N GLN A 219 13.38 -1.37 10.73
CA GLN A 219 12.74 -0.05 10.68
C GLN A 219 13.52 1.04 11.42
N CYS A 220 13.53 2.24 10.86
CA CYS A 220 14.01 3.46 11.50
C CYS A 220 12.86 4.49 11.52
N LEU A 221 12.65 5.13 12.67
CA LEU A 221 11.69 6.22 12.85
C LEU A 221 12.45 7.52 13.10
N VAL A 222 12.30 8.47 12.18
CA VAL A 222 12.90 9.82 12.22
C VAL A 222 11.90 10.81 12.80
N THR A 223 12.33 11.61 13.78
CA THR A 223 11.56 12.69 14.41
C THR A 223 11.89 14.07 13.81
N PRO A 224 11.02 15.10 13.96
CA PRO A 224 11.15 16.37 13.22
C PRO A 224 12.43 17.18 13.49
N ASP A 225 13.11 16.92 14.59
CA ASP A 225 14.41 17.47 14.98
C ASP A 225 15.60 16.82 14.22
N GLY A 226 15.36 15.73 13.51
CA GLY A 226 16.38 14.95 12.81
C GLY A 226 17.03 13.84 13.65
N SER A 227 16.63 13.64 14.90
CA SER A 227 17.01 12.42 15.62
C SER A 227 16.19 11.22 15.15
N TYR A 228 16.64 10.01 15.49
CA TYR A 228 15.99 8.78 15.05
C TYR A 228 16.17 7.60 16.01
N ARG A 229 15.24 6.65 15.96
CA ARG A 229 15.27 5.40 16.74
C ARG A 229 14.91 4.18 15.90
N PHE A 230 15.46 3.03 16.26
CA PHE A 230 15.27 1.77 15.55
C PHE A 230 14.11 0.94 16.13
N LYS A 231 13.45 0.16 15.26
CA LYS A 231 12.40 -0.79 15.63
C LYS A 231 12.46 -2.04 14.74
N GLY A 232 12.10 -3.18 15.31
CA GLY A 232 12.19 -4.49 14.65
C GLY A 232 13.48 -5.25 15.02
N PRO A 233 13.82 -6.33 14.30
CA PRO A 233 13.21 -6.78 13.05
C PRO A 233 11.73 -7.13 13.17
N LEU A 234 10.97 -6.85 12.11
CA LEU A 234 9.60 -7.35 11.91
C LEU A 234 9.61 -8.43 10.82
N VAL A 235 8.79 -9.48 10.94
CA VAL A 235 8.91 -10.67 10.08
C VAL A 235 7.73 -10.76 9.09
N GLU A 236 7.99 -10.71 7.79
CA GLU A 236 6.98 -10.84 6.73
C GLU A 236 7.14 -12.12 5.88
N LYS A 237 6.01 -12.81 5.65
CA LYS A 237 5.90 -14.03 4.81
C LYS A 237 6.16 -13.84 3.30
N SER A 238 6.69 -12.69 2.89
CA SER A 238 6.89 -12.34 1.48
C SER A 238 7.84 -11.14 1.39
N GLY A 239 8.95 -11.32 0.70
CA GLY A 239 9.91 -10.26 0.45
C GLY A 239 9.51 -9.33 -0.68
N THR A 240 10.49 -8.58 -1.16
CA THR A 240 10.45 -7.88 -2.44
C THR A 240 11.76 -8.13 -3.15
N HIS A 241 11.82 -7.97 -4.47
CA HIS A 241 13.05 -8.11 -5.25
C HIS A 241 14.27 -7.37 -4.63
N LEU A 242 14.07 -6.16 -4.09
CA LEU A 242 15.09 -5.42 -3.34
C LEU A 242 15.71 -6.21 -2.16
N HIS A 243 14.90 -6.93 -1.38
CA HIS A 243 15.37 -7.73 -0.25
C HIS A 243 15.96 -9.07 -0.74
N ASN A 244 15.30 -9.70 -1.72
CA ASN A 244 15.75 -10.95 -2.34
C ASN A 244 17.18 -10.84 -2.94
N VAL A 245 17.53 -9.65 -3.45
CA VAL A 245 18.83 -9.37 -4.07
C VAL A 245 19.86 -8.86 -3.06
N LEU A 246 19.50 -7.93 -2.19
CA LEU A 246 20.47 -7.28 -1.30
C LEU A 246 20.69 -8.03 0.02
N GLY A 247 19.78 -8.91 0.44
CA GLY A 247 19.74 -9.41 1.82
C GLY A 247 19.10 -8.41 2.77
N ASP A 248 18.37 -8.92 3.76
CA ASP A 248 17.53 -8.11 4.67
C ASP A 248 18.34 -7.05 5.43
N GLU A 249 19.57 -7.38 5.85
CA GLU A 249 20.44 -6.46 6.59
C GLU A 249 20.91 -5.25 5.78
N ASN A 250 20.76 -5.29 4.45
CA ASN A 250 21.14 -4.20 3.56
C ASN A 250 20.00 -3.21 3.31
N VAL A 251 18.78 -3.46 3.81
CA VAL A 251 17.59 -2.64 3.55
C VAL A 251 16.99 -2.10 4.85
N LEU A 252 16.87 -0.77 4.95
CA LEU A 252 16.28 -0.07 6.08
C LEU A 252 14.98 0.63 5.65
N THR A 253 13.85 0.28 6.26
CA THR A 253 12.56 0.95 6.02
C THR A 253 12.46 2.17 6.93
N VAL A 254 12.36 3.36 6.36
CA VAL A 254 12.37 4.62 7.12
C VAL A 254 10.98 5.23 7.18
N LYS A 255 10.47 5.45 8.39
CA LYS A 255 9.28 6.26 8.68
C LYS A 255 9.73 7.65 9.12
N PHE A 256 9.13 8.69 8.55
CA PHE A 256 9.31 10.08 8.97
C PHE A 256 8.04 10.55 9.68
N ALA A 257 8.21 11.17 10.85
CA ALA A 257 7.12 11.77 11.62
C ALA A 257 6.49 12.97 10.89
N ASP A 258 5.23 13.29 11.22
CA ASP A 258 4.62 14.56 10.79
C ASP A 258 5.30 15.73 11.53
N VAL A 259 5.61 16.79 10.78
CA VAL A 259 6.21 18.01 11.32
C VAL A 259 5.09 18.93 11.83
N PRO A 260 5.11 19.37 13.11
CA PRO A 260 4.09 20.28 13.64
C PRO A 260 4.16 21.64 12.93
N GLY A 261 3.01 22.09 12.41
CA GLY A 261 2.96 23.24 11.49
C GLY A 261 3.16 24.60 12.17
N GLN A 262 4.39 25.11 12.13
CA GLN A 262 4.69 26.54 12.28
C GLN A 262 5.58 27.03 11.13
N GLU A 263 4.99 27.75 10.17
CA GLU A 263 5.72 28.46 9.11
C GLU A 263 6.49 29.64 9.70
N THR A 264 7.70 29.39 10.22
CA THR A 264 8.67 30.45 10.50
C THR A 264 9.43 30.81 9.22
N TYR A 265 9.49 32.10 8.91
CA TYR A 265 9.47 32.62 7.54
C TYR A 265 10.74 32.40 6.66
N CYS A 266 11.73 31.62 7.11
CA CYS A 266 13.06 31.52 6.48
C CYS A 266 13.65 30.10 6.32
N ASN A 267 13.04 29.02 6.84
CA ASN A 267 13.61 27.67 6.75
C ASN A 267 12.66 26.68 6.07
N ASP A 268 13.23 25.75 5.29
CA ASP A 268 12.53 24.57 4.79
C ASP A 268 12.14 23.69 5.99
N ILE A 269 10.83 23.46 6.19
CA ILE A 269 10.30 22.67 7.32
C ILE A 269 10.74 21.20 7.30
N TYR A 270 11.29 20.72 6.18
CA TYR A 270 11.87 19.39 6.02
C TYR A 270 13.40 19.42 5.92
N SER A 271 14.05 20.54 6.25
CA SER A 271 15.52 20.70 6.20
C SER A 271 16.27 19.57 6.90
N ALA A 272 15.89 19.20 8.13
CA ALA A 272 16.47 18.06 8.85
C ALA A 272 16.30 16.72 8.10
N TYR A 273 15.14 16.50 7.45
CA TYR A 273 14.89 15.28 6.67
C TYR A 273 15.73 15.25 5.38
N ILE A 274 15.94 16.41 4.75
CA ILE A 274 16.79 16.57 3.56
C ILE A 274 18.27 16.37 3.93
N GLU A 275 18.70 16.85 5.09
CA GLU A 275 20.05 16.55 5.62
C GLU A 275 20.22 15.04 5.87
N ILE A 276 19.24 14.36 6.47
CA ILE A 276 19.25 12.90 6.64
C ILE A 276 19.30 12.14 5.30
N ALA A 277 18.62 12.63 4.25
CA ALA A 277 18.69 12.02 2.94
C ALA A 277 20.09 12.13 2.31
N LYS A 278 20.75 13.29 2.46
CA LYS A 278 22.11 13.55 1.95
C LYS A 278 23.18 12.81 2.76
N ASN A 279 23.15 12.96 4.08
CA ASN A 279 24.15 12.39 4.98
C ASN A 279 23.94 10.88 5.19
N GLY A 280 22.71 10.39 5.11
CA GLY A 280 22.34 9.01 5.41
C GLY A 280 22.19 8.74 6.91
N ILE A 281 21.55 7.61 7.23
CA ILE A 281 21.31 7.12 8.59
C ILE A 281 22.48 6.21 9.00
N ARG A 282 23.01 6.37 10.22
CA ARG A 282 24.03 5.48 10.79
C ARG A 282 23.35 4.40 11.64
N VAL A 283 23.72 3.15 11.40
CA VAL A 283 23.33 1.98 12.21
C VAL A 283 24.61 1.41 12.81
N GLY A 284 25.11 2.08 13.86
CA GLY A 284 26.50 1.95 14.28
C GLY A 284 27.44 2.34 13.14
N LEU A 285 28.45 1.51 12.88
CA LEU A 285 29.47 1.75 11.83
C LEU A 285 28.98 1.50 10.37
N ARG A 286 27.67 1.34 10.14
CA ARG A 286 27.05 1.10 8.82
C ARG A 286 26.22 2.32 8.38
N ARG A 287 26.41 2.80 7.15
CA ARG A 287 25.72 3.97 6.57
C ARG A 287 24.66 3.51 5.57
N TYR A 288 23.43 3.99 5.77
CA TYR A 288 22.28 3.74 4.90
C TYR A 288 21.85 5.04 4.22
N GLN A 289 21.65 5.02 2.89
CA GLN A 289 21.24 6.21 2.11
C GLN A 289 19.94 5.96 1.34
N PHE A 290 19.19 7.02 1.09
CA PHE A 290 17.87 6.98 0.44
C PHE A 290 17.94 6.29 -0.94
N PHE A 291 17.03 5.35 -1.19
CA PHE A 291 17.03 4.55 -2.41
C PHE A 291 15.74 4.67 -3.22
N VAL A 292 14.59 4.48 -2.59
CA VAL A 292 13.29 4.39 -3.28
C VAL A 292 12.13 4.63 -2.30
N PHE A 293 11.01 5.15 -2.78
CA PHE A 293 9.77 5.19 -2.01
C PHE A 293 8.58 4.62 -2.79
N LYS A 294 7.49 4.31 -2.09
CA LYS A 294 6.25 3.80 -2.68
C LYS A 294 5.05 4.17 -1.82
N ASP A 295 3.97 4.59 -2.48
CA ASP A 295 2.71 4.89 -1.80
C ASP A 295 2.10 3.63 -1.17
N GLY A 296 1.49 3.81 0.01
CA GLY A 296 0.94 2.72 0.82
C GLY A 296 -0.35 2.13 0.21
N GLY A 297 -0.53 0.82 0.35
CA GLY A 297 -1.71 0.14 -0.18
C GLY A 297 -3.02 0.60 0.47
N LYS A 298 -4.17 0.32 -0.18
CA LYS A 298 -5.52 0.58 0.38
C LYS A 298 -5.76 -0.08 1.76
N GLU A 299 -5.02 -1.14 2.07
CA GLU A 299 -5.01 -1.83 3.37
C GLU A 299 -4.18 -1.08 4.44
N GLU A 300 -3.08 -0.44 4.06
CA GLU A 300 -2.15 0.23 4.98
C GLU A 300 -2.66 1.62 5.35
N LYS A 301 -3.26 2.33 4.38
CA LYS A 301 -4.02 3.58 4.57
C LYS A 301 -5.28 3.44 5.44
N LYS A 302 -5.58 2.23 5.93
CA LYS A 302 -6.63 1.91 6.92
C LYS A 302 -6.09 1.45 8.29
N LYS A 303 -4.78 1.20 8.41
CA LYS A 303 -4.12 0.69 9.62
C LYS A 303 -3.37 1.75 10.42
N ASP A 304 -2.87 2.78 9.76
CA ASP A 304 -2.07 3.85 10.38
C ASP A 304 -2.55 5.19 9.78
N PHE A 305 -3.13 6.05 10.62
CA PHE A 305 -3.53 7.41 10.25
C PHE A 305 -2.40 8.44 10.50
N SER A 306 -1.37 8.07 11.27
CA SER A 306 -0.24 8.93 11.65
C SER A 306 0.89 8.93 10.62
N THR A 307 0.96 7.91 9.77
CA THR A 307 1.75 7.93 8.54
C THR A 307 0.84 7.83 7.33
N LYS A 308 0.92 8.79 6.39
CA LYS A 308 0.10 8.81 5.16
C LYS A 308 0.52 7.74 4.14
N GLY A 309 0.63 6.47 4.55
CA GLY A 309 0.87 5.29 3.72
C GLY A 309 2.28 5.15 3.11
N VAL A 310 2.93 6.23 2.69
CA VAL A 310 4.17 6.17 1.89
C VAL A 310 5.32 5.52 2.67
N LYS A 311 5.82 4.39 2.15
CA LYS A 311 7.03 3.71 2.65
C LYS A 311 8.27 4.26 1.96
N CYS A 312 9.28 4.61 2.74
CA CYS A 312 10.59 5.05 2.26
C CYS A 312 11.63 3.96 2.57
N TYR A 313 12.56 3.70 1.65
CA TYR A 313 13.58 2.67 1.79
C TYR A 313 14.97 3.26 1.55
N PHE A 314 15.89 2.93 2.46
CA PHE A 314 17.30 3.29 2.40
C PHE A 314 18.11 1.98 2.29
N ILE A 315 19.27 2.01 1.64
CA ILE A 315 20.15 0.84 1.48
C ILE A 315 21.54 1.07 2.06
N ARG A 316 22.23 0.01 2.49
CA ARG A 316 23.63 0.08 2.97
C ARG A 316 24.56 0.46 1.81
N THR A 317 25.20 1.63 1.92
CA THR A 317 26.21 2.14 0.96
C THR A 317 27.62 2.22 1.56
N GLY A 318 27.72 2.36 2.89
CA GLY A 318 28.99 2.44 3.60
C GLY A 318 29.04 1.50 4.79
N SER A 319 30.23 0.99 5.11
CA SER A 319 30.49 0.36 6.40
C SER A 319 31.97 0.45 6.77
N THR A 320 32.25 0.67 8.05
CA THR A 320 33.55 0.48 8.69
C THR A 320 33.51 -0.58 9.80
N ALA A 321 32.43 -1.37 9.87
CA ALA A 321 32.29 -2.45 10.84
C ALA A 321 33.30 -3.58 10.54
N SER A 322 34.05 -4.03 11.54
CA SER A 322 35.07 -5.08 11.38
C SER A 322 34.51 -6.42 10.90
N TYR A 323 33.24 -6.73 11.20
CA TYR A 323 32.48 -7.86 10.64
C TYR A 323 32.29 -7.73 9.11
N ASP A 324 32.01 -6.52 8.61
CA ASP A 324 31.76 -6.24 7.20
C ASP A 324 33.07 -6.12 6.40
N MET A 325 34.15 -5.61 7.01
CA MET A 325 35.47 -5.52 6.37
C MET A 325 36.06 -6.91 6.01
N ARG A 326 35.49 -7.99 6.53
CA ARG A 326 35.82 -9.39 6.15
C ARG A 326 34.98 -9.92 4.98
N ASN A 327 33.86 -9.27 4.64
CA ASN A 327 32.87 -9.75 3.67
C ASN A 327 32.33 -8.56 2.83
N PRO A 328 32.86 -8.30 1.61
CA PRO A 328 32.47 -7.13 0.83
C PRO A 328 30.97 -7.17 0.46
N TYR A 329 30.27 -6.08 0.73
CA TYR A 329 28.84 -5.92 0.43
C TYR A 329 28.60 -5.34 -0.97
N ILE A 330 27.47 -5.70 -1.57
CA ILE A 330 27.13 -5.61 -3.01
C ILE A 330 27.39 -4.23 -3.66
N PHE A 331 27.22 -3.15 -2.91
CA PHE A 331 27.39 -1.76 -3.38
C PHE A 331 28.53 -1.00 -2.67
N SER A 332 29.50 -1.71 -2.10
CA SER A 332 30.69 -1.05 -1.54
C SER A 332 31.43 -0.25 -2.62
N GLY A 333 31.74 1.02 -2.31
CA GLY A 333 32.41 1.95 -3.23
C GLY A 333 31.52 2.55 -4.33
N LYS A 334 30.23 2.17 -4.45
CA LYS A 334 29.34 2.65 -5.52
C LYS A 334 28.42 3.77 -5.05
N SER A 335 28.06 4.67 -5.98
CA SER A 335 27.03 5.68 -5.75
C SER A 335 25.63 5.08 -5.70
N ILE A 336 24.68 5.82 -5.13
CA ILE A 336 23.24 5.46 -5.18
C ILE A 336 22.73 5.37 -6.63
N HIS A 337 23.25 6.21 -7.55
CA HIS A 337 22.88 6.18 -8.95
C HIS A 337 23.24 4.84 -9.61
N GLU A 338 24.50 4.40 -9.48
CA GLU A 338 24.96 3.09 -9.97
C GLU A 338 24.23 1.93 -9.29
N ALA A 339 24.00 2.02 -7.98
CA ALA A 339 23.22 1.02 -7.24
C ALA A 339 21.79 0.85 -7.78
N ARG A 340 21.16 1.91 -8.33
CA ARG A 340 19.87 1.80 -9.03
C ARG A 340 20.01 1.17 -10.42
N MET A 341 21.06 1.52 -11.19
CA MET A 341 21.29 0.97 -12.54
C MET A 341 21.42 -0.56 -12.54
N HIS A 342 22.00 -1.15 -11.49
CA HIS A 342 22.10 -2.60 -11.33
C HIS A 342 20.74 -3.34 -11.30
N PHE A 343 19.64 -2.67 -10.95
CA PHE A 343 18.28 -3.27 -11.01
C PHE A 343 17.61 -3.07 -12.38
N MET A 344 17.73 -1.88 -12.96
CA MET A 344 17.22 -1.54 -14.30
C MET A 344 17.84 -0.20 -14.76
N HIS A 345 17.91 0.04 -16.07
CA HIS A 345 18.51 1.26 -16.66
C HIS A 345 17.53 2.45 -16.57
N VAL A 346 17.10 2.76 -15.34
CA VAL A 346 16.01 3.67 -14.96
C VAL A 346 16.26 5.14 -15.35
N HIS A 347 17.52 5.53 -15.53
CA HIS A 347 17.93 6.86 -15.98
C HIS A 347 17.47 7.20 -17.40
N THR A 348 17.17 6.20 -18.23
CA THR A 348 16.63 6.36 -19.59
C THR A 348 15.19 6.91 -19.65
N LEU A 349 14.47 6.95 -18.51
CA LEU A 349 13.08 7.40 -18.46
C LEU A 349 12.97 8.93 -18.57
N PRO A 350 12.04 9.48 -19.38
CA PRO A 350 12.06 10.91 -19.73
C PRO A 350 11.63 11.87 -18.61
N THR A 351 11.15 11.40 -17.45
CA THR A 351 10.79 12.27 -16.32
C THR A 351 11.02 11.59 -14.97
N LEU A 352 11.29 12.37 -13.92
CA LEU A 352 11.45 11.87 -12.55
C LEU A 352 10.18 11.18 -12.00
N ALA A 353 8.99 11.60 -12.44
CA ALA A 353 7.73 10.94 -12.09
C ALA A 353 7.70 9.49 -12.60
N LYS A 354 8.09 9.27 -13.87
CA LYS A 354 8.25 7.93 -14.43
C LYS A 354 9.38 7.18 -13.73
N TYR A 355 10.54 7.82 -13.51
CA TYR A 355 11.70 7.25 -12.81
C TYR A 355 11.29 6.53 -11.52
N MET A 356 10.72 7.26 -10.56
CA MET A 356 10.37 6.68 -9.26
C MET A 356 9.19 5.70 -9.35
N ALA A 357 8.19 5.99 -10.19
CA ALA A 357 7.05 5.09 -10.39
C ALA A 357 7.49 3.71 -10.92
N ARG A 358 8.40 3.67 -11.89
CA ARG A 358 8.96 2.42 -12.44
C ARG A 358 9.96 1.77 -11.48
N PHE A 359 10.83 2.55 -10.83
CA PHE A 359 11.80 2.00 -9.88
C PHE A 359 11.12 1.29 -8.69
N SER A 360 9.96 1.80 -8.25
CA SER A 360 9.13 1.18 -7.20
C SER A 360 8.62 -0.24 -7.51
N LEU A 361 8.83 -0.76 -8.73
CA LEU A 361 8.54 -2.16 -9.08
C LEU A 361 9.39 -3.15 -8.27
N ILE A 362 10.62 -2.82 -7.88
CA ILE A 362 11.48 -3.67 -7.03
C ILE A 362 10.96 -3.85 -5.59
N LEU A 363 9.98 -3.02 -5.21
CA LEU A 363 9.22 -3.06 -3.96
C LEU A 363 7.85 -3.76 -4.14
N SER A 364 7.73 -4.64 -5.13
CA SER A 364 6.54 -5.49 -5.27
C SER A 364 6.65 -6.66 -4.30
N LYS A 365 5.58 -6.96 -3.56
CA LYS A 365 5.49 -8.23 -2.82
C LYS A 365 5.31 -9.36 -3.83
N THR A 366 6.33 -10.20 -3.94
CA THR A 366 6.49 -11.21 -4.99
C THR A 366 7.14 -12.46 -4.41
N ARG A 367 7.07 -13.55 -5.17
CA ARG A 367 7.89 -14.75 -5.00
C ARG A 367 8.79 -14.87 -6.22
N LYS A 368 10.11 -14.85 -6.01
CA LYS A 368 11.09 -15.18 -7.04
C LYS A 368 10.83 -16.59 -7.57
N LEU A 369 10.86 -16.75 -8.89
CA LEU A 369 10.90 -18.04 -9.54
C LEU A 369 12.36 -18.51 -9.56
N GLU A 370 12.62 -19.72 -9.04
CA GLU A 370 13.97 -20.28 -9.02
C GLU A 370 14.29 -20.92 -10.36
N VAL A 371 14.62 -20.04 -11.32
CA VAL A 371 15.05 -20.35 -12.68
C VAL A 371 16.40 -19.70 -12.95
N ASP A 372 17.25 -20.39 -13.71
CA ASP A 372 18.41 -19.76 -14.33
C ASP A 372 17.94 -18.77 -15.40
N MET A 373 18.22 -17.48 -15.17
CA MET A 373 17.83 -16.39 -16.04
C MET A 373 18.69 -16.26 -17.31
N SER A 374 19.82 -16.96 -17.41
CA SER A 374 20.68 -16.94 -18.60
C SER A 374 20.15 -17.85 -19.70
N GLY A 375 19.64 -19.03 -19.36
CA GLY A 375 18.93 -19.93 -20.28
C GLY A 375 17.46 -19.60 -20.51
N ILE A 376 17.00 -18.35 -20.31
CA ILE A 376 15.63 -17.94 -20.70
C ILE A 376 15.70 -17.17 -22.02
N THR A 377 15.00 -17.67 -23.04
CA THR A 377 14.85 -16.98 -24.31
C THR A 377 13.75 -15.92 -24.20
N LEU A 378 14.14 -14.66 -23.99
CA LEU A 378 13.22 -13.53 -24.10
C LEU A 378 13.09 -13.10 -25.56
N GLN A 379 11.88 -13.18 -26.09
CA GLN A 379 11.51 -12.70 -27.42
C GLN A 379 10.64 -11.45 -27.27
N GLN A 380 10.86 -10.43 -28.09
CA GLN A 380 9.93 -9.31 -28.21
C GLN A 380 9.01 -9.56 -29.40
N ILE A 381 7.71 -9.36 -29.20
CA ILE A 381 6.66 -9.43 -30.22
C ILE A 381 5.87 -8.11 -30.19
N ASP A 382 5.31 -7.68 -31.32
CA ASP A 382 4.64 -6.38 -31.41
C ASP A 382 3.35 -6.31 -30.57
N ASP A 383 2.88 -5.09 -30.27
CA ASP A 383 1.53 -4.90 -29.74
C ASP A 383 0.48 -5.00 -30.85
N ILE A 384 -0.69 -5.51 -30.50
CA ILE A 384 -1.81 -5.70 -31.43
C ILE A 384 -2.61 -4.40 -31.44
N HIS A 385 -2.48 -3.62 -32.51
CA HIS A 385 -3.14 -2.32 -32.64
C HIS A 385 -4.66 -2.43 -32.80
N CYS A 386 -5.37 -1.43 -32.29
CA CYS A 386 -6.79 -1.21 -32.56
C CYS A 386 -6.95 -0.54 -33.92
N HIS A 387 -7.92 -1.00 -34.71
CA HIS A 387 -8.10 -0.58 -36.10
C HIS A 387 -9.53 -0.05 -36.35
N ASP A 388 -9.65 0.99 -37.16
CA ASP A 388 -10.94 1.50 -37.62
C ASP A 388 -11.58 0.59 -38.71
N GLN A 389 -12.69 1.02 -39.30
CA GLN A 389 -13.40 0.26 -40.35
C GLN A 389 -12.60 0.15 -41.66
N ASP A 390 -11.72 1.13 -41.92
CA ASP A 390 -10.86 1.21 -43.11
C ASP A 390 -9.48 0.55 -42.89
N ARG A 391 -9.23 0.04 -41.67
CA ARG A 391 -7.98 -0.58 -41.19
C ARG A 391 -6.81 0.39 -40.95
N ASN A 392 -7.08 1.64 -40.56
CA ASN A 392 -6.05 2.52 -40.01
C ASN A 392 -5.89 2.31 -38.50
N ASP A 393 -4.69 2.59 -37.98
CA ASP A 393 -4.41 2.65 -36.53
C ASP A 393 -5.30 3.71 -35.85
N VAL A 394 -6.11 3.30 -34.87
CA VAL A 394 -6.86 4.24 -34.05
C VAL A 394 -5.93 4.89 -33.03
N LEU A 395 -5.93 6.22 -32.96
CA LEU A 395 -5.05 6.97 -32.05
C LEU A 395 -5.78 7.45 -30.79
N ASP A 396 -5.08 7.41 -29.66
CA ASP A 396 -5.54 7.90 -28.36
C ASP A 396 -5.55 9.44 -28.27
N LYS A 397 -6.06 9.99 -27.16
CA LYS A 397 -6.07 11.45 -26.91
C LYS A 397 -4.69 12.11 -26.80
N ASN A 398 -3.60 11.36 -26.96
CA ASN A 398 -2.22 11.82 -26.94
C ASN A 398 -1.47 11.51 -28.27
N GLY A 399 -2.16 11.00 -29.29
CA GLY A 399 -1.60 10.70 -30.62
C GLY A 399 -0.85 9.37 -30.73
N LYS A 400 -1.15 8.38 -29.87
CA LYS A 400 -0.54 7.05 -29.89
C LYS A 400 -1.51 5.97 -30.38
N PRO A 401 -1.07 4.90 -31.06
CA PRO A 401 -1.91 3.74 -31.33
C PRO A 401 -2.57 3.20 -30.05
N CYS A 402 -3.89 3.09 -30.09
CA CYS A 402 -4.67 2.27 -29.17
C CYS A 402 -4.32 0.79 -29.42
N ILE A 403 -4.27 -0.03 -28.37
CA ILE A 403 -3.85 -1.43 -28.48
C ILE A 403 -4.82 -2.37 -27.77
N HIS A 404 -5.04 -3.54 -28.37
CA HIS A 404 -5.74 -4.66 -27.77
C HIS A 404 -4.89 -5.36 -26.71
N SER A 405 -3.55 -5.34 -26.82
CA SER A 405 -2.67 -6.22 -26.05
C SER A 405 -1.94 -5.60 -24.84
N ASP A 406 -2.33 -4.41 -24.33
CA ASP A 406 -1.54 -3.75 -23.27
C ASP A 406 -1.33 -4.67 -22.05
N GLY A 407 -0.06 -4.92 -21.74
CA GLY A 407 0.33 -5.63 -20.52
C GLY A 407 0.29 -7.15 -20.61
N THR A 408 -0.09 -7.78 -21.73
CA THR A 408 -0.13 -9.25 -21.84
C THR A 408 0.76 -9.86 -22.93
N GLY A 409 1.50 -10.91 -22.54
CA GLY A 409 2.43 -11.66 -23.37
C GLY A 409 2.36 -13.16 -23.06
N TYR A 410 3.33 -13.95 -23.52
CA TYR A 410 3.26 -15.42 -23.44
C TYR A 410 4.40 -16.06 -22.67
N ILE A 411 4.13 -17.23 -22.07
CA ILE A 411 5.11 -18.07 -21.36
C ILE A 411 4.98 -19.54 -21.80
N SER A 412 6.14 -20.18 -21.98
CA SER A 412 6.26 -21.61 -22.28
C SER A 412 5.78 -22.50 -21.13
N GLU A 413 5.32 -23.71 -21.47
CA GLU A 413 4.65 -24.60 -20.53
C GLU A 413 5.56 -25.08 -19.39
N ASP A 414 6.85 -25.28 -19.64
CA ASP A 414 7.83 -25.68 -18.61
C ASP A 414 8.01 -24.59 -17.55
N LEU A 415 8.22 -23.33 -17.97
CA LEU A 415 8.31 -22.19 -17.06
C LEU A 415 6.99 -21.93 -16.32
N ALA A 416 5.85 -22.13 -16.99
CA ALA A 416 4.53 -22.01 -16.38
C ALA A 416 4.30 -23.08 -15.30
N ARG A 417 4.72 -24.34 -15.53
CA ARG A 417 4.61 -25.43 -14.55
C ARG A 417 5.50 -25.25 -13.32
N MET A 418 6.54 -24.41 -13.39
CA MET A 418 7.32 -23.98 -12.20
C MET A 418 6.58 -22.94 -11.34
N CYS A 419 5.57 -22.25 -11.87
CA CYS A 419 4.85 -21.21 -11.14
C CYS A 419 3.79 -21.81 -10.18
N PRO A 420 3.72 -21.39 -8.90
CA PRO A 420 2.72 -21.90 -7.97
C PRO A 420 1.32 -21.43 -8.37
N THR A 421 0.42 -22.37 -8.71
CA THR A 421 -0.97 -22.10 -9.10
C THR A 421 -1.79 -21.28 -8.09
N ASP A 422 -1.42 -21.33 -6.81
CA ASP A 422 -2.22 -20.85 -5.67
C ASP A 422 -1.69 -19.50 -5.11
N LEU A 423 -1.14 -18.60 -5.94
CA LEU A 423 -0.41 -17.42 -5.47
C LEU A 423 -1.23 -16.11 -5.58
N PHE A 424 -1.14 -15.26 -4.55
CA PHE A 424 -1.69 -13.90 -4.53
C PHE A 424 -0.81 -12.94 -3.71
N LYS A 425 -0.40 -11.81 -4.29
CA LYS A 425 0.53 -10.82 -3.68
C LYS A 425 1.83 -11.47 -3.14
N GLY A 426 2.37 -12.47 -3.82
CA GLY A 426 3.56 -13.23 -3.42
C GLY A 426 3.32 -14.28 -2.32
N LYS A 427 2.10 -14.41 -1.79
CA LYS A 427 1.75 -15.35 -0.72
C LYS A 427 0.92 -16.51 -1.29
N ARG A 428 1.14 -17.73 -0.80
CA ARG A 428 0.33 -18.89 -1.20
C ARG A 428 -1.01 -18.87 -0.45
N ILE A 429 -2.12 -18.87 -1.18
CA ILE A 429 -3.46 -19.06 -0.62
C ILE A 429 -3.54 -20.49 -0.08
N ARG A 430 -4.13 -20.65 1.12
CA ARG A 430 -4.52 -21.98 1.61
C ARG A 430 -5.81 -22.40 0.91
N SER A 431 -5.71 -23.34 -0.03
CA SER A 431 -6.89 -24.03 -0.54
C SER A 431 -7.51 -24.87 0.58
N VAL A 432 -8.83 -24.82 0.75
CA VAL A 432 -9.57 -25.74 1.63
C VAL A 432 -9.49 -27.17 1.06
N ASN A 433 -9.40 -27.30 -0.27
CA ASN A 433 -9.22 -28.56 -0.97
C ASN A 433 -7.75 -29.03 -0.93
N ASN A 434 -7.30 -29.50 0.23
CA ASN A 434 -6.24 -30.52 0.33
C ASN A 434 -6.82 -31.90 -0.03
N LYS A 435 -7.42 -32.04 -1.22
CA LYS A 435 -7.77 -33.35 -1.78
C LYS A 435 -6.51 -34.03 -2.33
N GLN A 436 -6.55 -35.35 -2.43
CA GLN A 436 -5.38 -36.21 -2.60
C GLN A 436 -4.58 -35.93 -3.88
N ALA A 437 -3.33 -36.38 -3.88
CA ALA A 437 -2.41 -36.19 -4.99
C ALA A 437 -2.87 -36.92 -6.26
N SER A 438 -3.27 -36.15 -7.28
CA SER A 438 -2.99 -36.51 -8.66
C SER A 438 -1.58 -36.02 -9.02
N ASN A 439 -0.78 -36.86 -9.68
CA ASN A 439 0.66 -36.60 -9.86
C ASN A 439 1.00 -35.54 -10.93
N VAL A 440 0.00 -34.89 -11.54
CA VAL A 440 0.17 -33.79 -12.49
C VAL A 440 -0.78 -32.66 -12.10
N LYS A 441 -0.24 -31.57 -11.54
CA LYS A 441 -0.98 -30.31 -11.38
C LYS A 441 -0.83 -29.50 -12.66
N GLU A 442 -1.95 -29.02 -13.21
CA GLU A 442 -1.91 -28.17 -14.40
C GLU A 442 -1.35 -26.78 -14.07
N PRO A 443 -0.61 -26.15 -15.00
CA PRO A 443 -0.03 -24.83 -14.78
C PRO A 443 -1.11 -23.75 -14.66
N PRO A 444 -0.81 -22.62 -13.98
CA PRO A 444 -1.68 -21.46 -14.01
C PRO A 444 -1.85 -20.94 -15.44
N LEU A 445 -3.09 -20.60 -15.80
CA LEU A 445 -3.46 -20.03 -17.10
C LEU A 445 -2.82 -18.65 -17.32
N LEU A 446 -2.85 -17.83 -16.27
CA LEU A 446 -2.34 -16.46 -16.26
C LEU A 446 -1.42 -16.24 -15.06
N ILE A 447 -0.32 -15.51 -15.29
CA ILE A 447 0.75 -15.28 -14.31
C ILE A 447 1.10 -13.79 -14.33
N GLN A 448 0.62 -13.04 -13.33
CA GLN A 448 1.05 -11.66 -13.15
C GLN A 448 2.49 -11.63 -12.61
N PHE A 449 3.37 -10.88 -13.27
CA PHE A 449 4.80 -10.90 -12.98
C PHE A 449 5.45 -9.50 -12.94
N ARG A 450 6.69 -9.45 -12.45
CA ARG A 450 7.71 -8.46 -12.82
C ARG A 450 8.95 -9.23 -13.28
N MET A 451 9.62 -8.76 -14.33
CA MET A 451 10.87 -9.35 -14.81
C MET A 451 11.92 -8.26 -14.93
N PHE A 452 13.08 -8.52 -14.35
CA PHE A 452 14.28 -7.70 -14.48
C PHE A 452 15.29 -8.53 -15.27
N HIS A 453 15.81 -7.97 -16.36
CA HIS A 453 16.70 -8.71 -17.25
C HIS A 453 17.59 -7.76 -18.05
N SER A 454 18.91 -7.81 -17.86
CA SER A 454 19.91 -7.09 -18.67
C SER A 454 19.63 -5.58 -18.80
N GLY A 455 19.16 -4.95 -17.72
CA GLY A 455 18.79 -3.53 -17.68
C GLY A 455 17.32 -3.21 -17.98
N TYR A 456 16.56 -4.13 -18.59
CA TYR A 456 15.11 -3.98 -18.78
C TYR A 456 14.33 -4.20 -17.48
N ALA A 457 13.19 -3.52 -17.34
CA ALA A 457 12.14 -3.85 -16.38
C ALA A 457 10.80 -4.02 -17.08
N VAL A 458 10.26 -5.24 -17.05
CA VAL A 458 9.00 -5.64 -17.69
C VAL A 458 7.95 -5.89 -16.61
N LYS A 459 6.72 -5.41 -16.83
CA LYS A 459 5.55 -5.70 -15.98
C LYS A 459 4.37 -6.07 -16.87
N GLY A 460 3.74 -7.20 -16.56
CA GLY A 460 2.55 -7.66 -17.26
C GLY A 460 1.96 -8.93 -16.68
N THR A 461 1.11 -9.57 -17.48
CA THR A 461 0.60 -10.92 -17.27
C THR A 461 1.08 -11.81 -18.40
N PHE A 462 1.73 -12.92 -18.07
CA PHE A 462 1.98 -13.99 -19.03
C PHE A 462 0.77 -14.92 -19.10
N LEU A 463 0.29 -15.17 -20.33
CA LEU A 463 -0.63 -16.23 -20.69
C LEU A 463 0.17 -17.48 -21.07
N LEU A 464 -0.23 -18.64 -20.56
CA LEU A 464 0.32 -19.93 -20.98
C LEU A 464 0.19 -20.09 -22.50
N ASN A 465 1.28 -20.49 -23.16
CA ASN A 465 1.28 -20.85 -24.56
C ASN A 465 2.11 -22.12 -24.79
N LYS A 466 1.42 -23.26 -24.85
CA LYS A 466 1.97 -24.60 -25.12
C LYS A 466 2.63 -24.76 -26.49
N LYS A 467 2.46 -23.79 -27.41
CA LYS A 467 3.12 -23.77 -28.72
C LYS A 467 4.52 -23.13 -28.71
N LEU A 468 4.94 -22.54 -27.59
CA LEU A 468 6.28 -21.99 -27.45
C LEU A 468 7.33 -23.08 -27.20
N PRO A 469 8.56 -22.93 -27.72
CA PRO A 469 9.69 -23.75 -27.29
C PRO A 469 9.92 -23.63 -25.78
N PRO A 470 10.47 -24.67 -25.12
CA PRO A 470 10.83 -24.61 -23.70
C PRO A 470 11.68 -23.40 -23.34
N ARG A 471 11.57 -22.93 -22.10
CA ARG A 471 12.32 -21.78 -21.54
C ARG A 471 12.16 -20.45 -22.31
N THR A 472 11.11 -20.32 -23.13
CA THR A 472 10.79 -19.10 -23.89
C THR A 472 9.75 -18.24 -23.17
N VAL A 473 9.95 -16.92 -23.19
CA VAL A 473 8.94 -15.90 -22.85
C VAL A 473 8.80 -14.90 -23.99
N GLN A 474 7.58 -14.45 -24.28
CA GLN A 474 7.31 -13.42 -25.28
C GLN A 474 6.71 -12.19 -24.61
N VAL A 475 7.32 -11.02 -24.84
CA VAL A 475 6.93 -9.74 -24.23
C VAL A 475 6.63 -8.69 -25.30
N ARG A 476 5.71 -7.76 -25.00
CA ARG A 476 5.30 -6.67 -25.91
C ARG A 476 5.87 -5.31 -25.50
N PRO A 477 6.03 -4.34 -26.43
CA PRO A 477 6.44 -2.98 -26.12
C PRO A 477 5.68 -2.36 -24.93
N SER A 478 4.36 -2.54 -24.88
CA SER A 478 3.48 -2.12 -23.79
C SER A 478 3.92 -2.63 -22.42
N MET A 479 4.41 -3.87 -22.34
CA MET A 479 4.88 -4.52 -21.11
C MET A 479 6.25 -3.98 -20.64
N VAL A 480 7.07 -3.46 -21.56
CA VAL A 480 8.39 -2.91 -21.26
C VAL A 480 8.22 -1.55 -20.58
N LYS A 481 8.42 -1.52 -19.25
CA LYS A 481 8.23 -0.31 -18.46
C LYS A 481 9.54 0.47 -18.25
N VAL A 482 10.70 -0.16 -18.45
CA VAL A 482 12.06 0.42 -18.61
C VAL A 482 12.82 -0.37 -19.67
N SER A 483 13.49 0.31 -20.59
CA SER A 483 14.34 -0.31 -21.63
C SER A 483 15.82 -0.34 -21.24
N LYS A 484 16.59 -1.31 -21.73
CA LYS A 484 18.05 -1.30 -21.65
C LYS A 484 18.63 -0.10 -22.41
N ASP A 485 19.44 0.70 -21.72
CA ASP A 485 20.38 1.64 -22.35
C ASP A 485 21.43 0.90 -23.23
N PRO A 486 21.51 1.14 -24.55
CA PRO A 486 22.51 0.52 -25.43
C PRO A 486 23.96 0.93 -25.13
N ALA A 487 24.19 2.14 -24.60
CA ALA A 487 25.54 2.62 -24.27
C ALA A 487 26.11 1.88 -23.05
N LEU A 488 25.26 1.34 -22.18
CA LEU A 488 25.63 0.47 -21.06
C LEU A 488 25.68 -1.02 -21.48
N SER A 489 26.16 -1.30 -22.70
CA SER A 489 26.33 -2.67 -23.19
C SER A 489 27.41 -3.44 -22.41
N GLU A 490 28.43 -2.75 -21.88
CA GLU A 490 29.48 -3.31 -21.03
C GLU A 490 29.10 -3.38 -19.52
N PHE A 491 27.94 -2.85 -19.11
CA PHE A 491 27.50 -2.85 -17.71
C PHE A 491 26.96 -4.24 -17.29
N SER A 492 27.88 -5.20 -17.18
CA SER A 492 27.64 -6.64 -17.22
C SER A 492 26.89 -7.24 -16.02
N THR A 493 26.80 -6.52 -14.90
CA THR A 493 26.31 -7.07 -13.62
C THR A 493 24.94 -6.53 -13.22
N THR A 494 23.88 -6.93 -13.94
CA THR A 494 22.48 -6.58 -13.58
C THR A 494 21.76 -7.72 -12.86
N PHE A 495 20.84 -7.37 -11.96
CA PHE A 495 20.13 -8.33 -11.10
C PHE A 495 18.92 -8.96 -11.82
N ASN A 496 19.22 -9.94 -12.67
CA ASN A 496 18.20 -10.67 -13.41
C ASN A 496 17.30 -11.49 -12.47
N SER A 497 15.97 -11.34 -12.58
CA SER A 497 14.99 -12.15 -11.84
C SER A 497 13.62 -12.17 -12.53
N LEU A 498 12.88 -13.27 -12.36
CA LEU A 498 11.47 -13.39 -12.69
C LEU A 498 10.66 -13.51 -11.39
N GLU A 499 9.88 -12.48 -11.08
CA GLU A 499 9.21 -12.28 -9.80
C GLU A 499 7.70 -12.45 -9.96
N VAL A 500 7.16 -13.58 -9.48
CA VAL A 500 5.73 -13.93 -9.59
C VAL A 500 4.91 -13.21 -8.52
N VAL A 501 3.77 -12.64 -8.91
CA VAL A 501 2.95 -11.78 -8.06
C VAL A 501 1.67 -12.50 -7.64
N THR A 502 0.90 -12.95 -8.63
CA THR A 502 -0.44 -13.51 -8.52
C THR A 502 -0.69 -14.40 -9.73
N THR A 503 -1.40 -15.50 -9.55
CA THR A 503 -1.80 -16.40 -10.65
C THR A 503 -3.30 -16.33 -10.93
N SER A 504 -3.75 -16.92 -12.04
CA SER A 504 -5.12 -17.40 -12.22
C SER A 504 -5.45 -18.37 -11.07
N ASN A 505 -6.27 -17.91 -10.13
CA ASN A 505 -6.76 -18.69 -8.98
C ASN A 505 -8.26 -19.00 -9.18
N PRO A 506 -8.80 -20.05 -8.52
CA PRO A 506 -10.24 -20.26 -8.44
C PRO A 506 -10.98 -18.99 -7.96
N PRO A 507 -12.06 -18.55 -8.62
CA PRO A 507 -12.78 -17.36 -8.24
C PRO A 507 -13.44 -17.57 -6.87
N ARG A 508 -13.23 -16.59 -5.98
CA ARG A 508 -13.90 -16.53 -4.69
C ARG A 508 -15.36 -16.13 -4.87
N ARG A 509 -16.22 -16.42 -3.89
CA ARG A 509 -17.63 -15.99 -3.89
C ARG A 509 -17.73 -14.48 -4.08
N THR A 510 -18.36 -14.09 -5.19
CA THR A 510 -18.33 -12.73 -5.73
C THR A 510 -19.38 -11.84 -5.08
N LYS A 511 -18.95 -10.66 -4.63
CA LYS A 511 -19.85 -9.64 -4.08
C LYS A 511 -19.82 -8.38 -4.93
N LEU A 512 -20.96 -7.70 -5.01
CA LEU A 512 -21.06 -6.37 -5.61
C LEU A 512 -20.25 -5.33 -4.80
N SER A 513 -20.12 -4.13 -5.35
CA SER A 513 -19.62 -2.93 -4.66
C SER A 513 -20.69 -1.84 -4.71
N ARG A 514 -20.64 -0.83 -3.82
CA ARG A 514 -21.58 0.30 -3.85
C ARG A 514 -21.66 0.96 -5.23
N ASN A 515 -20.52 1.08 -5.90
CA ASN A 515 -20.43 1.62 -7.27
C ASN A 515 -21.18 0.72 -8.25
N LEU A 516 -20.94 -0.59 -8.23
CA LEU A 516 -21.60 -1.54 -9.12
C LEU A 516 -23.11 -1.64 -8.85
N VAL A 517 -23.56 -1.58 -7.59
CA VAL A 517 -25.00 -1.51 -7.25
C VAL A 517 -25.63 -0.25 -7.85
N ALA A 518 -25.02 0.92 -7.68
CA ALA A 518 -25.53 2.17 -8.24
C ALA A 518 -25.53 2.18 -9.78
N LEU A 519 -24.51 1.59 -10.42
CA LEU A 519 -24.43 1.48 -11.89
C LEU A 519 -25.44 0.47 -12.47
N LEU A 520 -25.64 -0.68 -11.82
CA LEU A 520 -26.66 -1.65 -12.22
C LEU A 520 -28.07 -1.08 -12.08
N ASN A 521 -28.34 -0.36 -10.99
CA ASN A 521 -29.62 0.32 -10.75
C ASN A 521 -29.86 1.46 -11.77
N TYR A 522 -28.81 2.21 -12.14
CA TYR A 522 -28.86 3.17 -13.27
C TYR A 522 -29.19 2.49 -14.60
N GLY A 523 -28.62 1.32 -14.85
CA GLY A 523 -28.92 0.49 -16.03
C GLY A 523 -30.32 -0.13 -16.03
N GLY A 524 -31.14 0.09 -15.00
CA GLY A 524 -32.52 -0.40 -14.94
C GLY A 524 -32.74 -1.67 -14.11
N VAL A 525 -31.72 -2.20 -13.42
CA VAL A 525 -31.92 -3.31 -12.47
C VAL A 525 -32.77 -2.81 -11.29
N PRO A 526 -33.94 -3.42 -11.02
CA PRO A 526 -34.90 -2.93 -10.03
C PRO A 526 -34.35 -3.03 -8.61
N ASN A 527 -34.84 -2.17 -7.71
CA ASN A 527 -34.50 -2.19 -6.29
C ASN A 527 -34.70 -3.58 -5.68
N ASP A 528 -35.81 -4.23 -6.04
CA ASP A 528 -36.23 -5.54 -5.57
C ASP A 528 -35.19 -6.64 -5.84
N PHE A 529 -34.41 -6.57 -6.93
CA PHE A 529 -33.32 -7.53 -7.17
C PHE A 529 -32.25 -7.47 -6.05
N PHE A 530 -31.93 -6.27 -5.58
CA PHE A 530 -30.93 -6.08 -4.52
C PHE A 530 -31.53 -6.36 -3.13
N LEU A 531 -32.80 -6.00 -2.92
CA LEU A 531 -33.53 -6.26 -1.68
C LEU A 531 -33.83 -7.76 -1.51
N ASP A 532 -34.20 -8.49 -2.57
CA ASP A 532 -34.30 -9.96 -2.59
C ASP A 532 -33.04 -10.59 -1.99
N ILE A 533 -31.86 -10.23 -2.53
CA ILE A 533 -30.58 -10.79 -2.09
C ILE A 533 -30.31 -10.41 -0.63
N LEU A 534 -30.63 -9.17 -0.23
CA LEU A 534 -30.46 -8.70 1.14
C LEU A 534 -31.35 -9.47 2.13
N HIS A 535 -32.67 -9.52 1.88
CA HIS A 535 -33.64 -10.19 2.75
C HIS A 535 -33.34 -11.68 2.88
N ASN A 536 -33.10 -12.39 1.76
CA ASN A 536 -32.69 -13.80 1.81
C ASN A 536 -31.41 -13.99 2.64
N THR A 537 -30.44 -13.09 2.54
CA THR A 537 -29.21 -13.14 3.34
C THR A 537 -29.47 -12.88 4.83
N LEU A 538 -30.42 -12.00 5.17
CA LEU A 538 -30.78 -11.68 6.56
C LEU A 538 -31.63 -12.79 7.21
N GLU A 539 -32.58 -13.40 6.50
CA GLU A 539 -33.35 -14.52 7.02
C GLU A 539 -32.48 -15.77 7.22
N GLU A 540 -31.56 -16.07 6.29
CA GLU A 540 -30.54 -17.11 6.52
C GLU A 540 -29.71 -16.82 7.78
N SER A 541 -29.33 -15.54 7.99
CA SER A 541 -28.51 -15.11 9.13
C SER A 541 -29.17 -15.36 10.49
N LYS A 542 -30.50 -15.28 10.59
CA LYS A 542 -31.23 -15.59 11.84
C LYS A 542 -31.06 -17.05 12.25
N THR A 543 -31.12 -17.96 11.27
CA THR A 543 -31.04 -19.42 11.51
C THR A 543 -29.63 -19.96 11.81
N VAL A 544 -28.58 -19.13 11.78
CA VAL A 544 -27.17 -19.56 11.85
C VAL A 544 -26.79 -20.30 13.14
N PHE A 545 -27.51 -20.11 14.24
CA PHE A 545 -27.24 -20.79 15.51
C PHE A 545 -27.97 -22.13 15.67
N GLU A 546 -28.92 -22.44 14.79
CA GLU A 546 -29.81 -23.60 14.90
C GLU A 546 -29.70 -24.52 13.67
N ASN A 547 -29.37 -23.96 12.51
CA ASN A 547 -29.31 -24.67 11.24
C ASN A 547 -27.85 -24.89 10.81
N VAL A 548 -27.41 -26.15 10.83
CA VAL A 548 -26.06 -26.58 10.44
C VAL A 548 -25.66 -26.13 9.03
N HIS A 549 -26.61 -26.06 8.08
CA HIS A 549 -26.32 -25.57 6.73
C HIS A 549 -26.11 -24.06 6.69
N ALA A 550 -26.90 -23.28 7.42
CA ALA A 550 -26.69 -21.83 7.55
C ALA A 550 -25.36 -21.51 8.26
N ALA A 551 -25.07 -22.21 9.36
CA ALA A 551 -23.79 -22.14 10.08
C ALA A 551 -22.61 -22.45 9.14
N MET A 552 -22.69 -23.57 8.40
CA MET A 552 -21.65 -23.97 7.45
C MET A 552 -21.49 -22.96 6.31
N LYS A 553 -22.59 -22.37 5.82
CA LYS A 553 -22.58 -21.31 4.78
C LYS A 553 -21.88 -20.05 5.29
N ALA A 554 -22.15 -19.62 6.52
CA ALA A 554 -21.47 -18.48 7.16
C ALA A 554 -19.98 -18.76 7.40
N ALA A 555 -19.65 -19.91 7.99
CA ALA A 555 -18.28 -20.36 8.24
C ALA A 555 -17.45 -20.53 6.94
N TYR A 556 -18.06 -21.01 5.86
CA TYR A 556 -17.42 -21.08 4.55
C TYR A 556 -17.21 -19.69 3.92
N ASN A 557 -18.20 -18.80 4.02
CA ASN A 557 -18.15 -17.45 3.46
C ASN A 557 -17.07 -16.55 4.10
N TYR A 558 -16.72 -16.78 5.38
CA TYR A 558 -15.84 -15.91 6.16
C TYR A 558 -14.65 -16.63 6.85
N GLY A 559 -14.50 -17.94 6.70
CA GLY A 559 -13.50 -18.77 7.41
C GLY A 559 -12.01 -18.46 7.15
N GLU A 560 -11.68 -17.55 6.25
CA GLU A 560 -10.31 -16.99 6.25
C GLU A 560 -9.99 -16.21 7.54
N MET A 561 -11.01 -15.77 8.29
CA MET A 561 -10.86 -15.04 9.56
C MET A 561 -10.37 -15.90 10.72
N ASP A 562 -10.53 -17.23 10.67
CA ASP A 562 -10.23 -18.17 11.75
C ASP A 562 -9.47 -19.43 11.30
N GLU A 563 -8.79 -19.36 10.15
CA GLU A 563 -8.10 -20.50 9.52
C GLU A 563 -9.05 -21.68 9.19
N TYR A 564 -10.35 -21.40 8.98
CA TYR A 564 -11.45 -22.34 8.77
C TYR A 564 -11.74 -23.27 9.97
N ASN A 565 -11.44 -22.83 11.20
CA ASN A 565 -11.71 -23.60 12.40
C ASN A 565 -13.21 -23.82 12.64
N ALA A 566 -14.05 -22.77 12.63
CA ALA A 566 -15.49 -22.92 12.80
C ALA A 566 -16.10 -23.85 11.74
N LEU A 567 -15.61 -23.76 10.49
CA LEU A 567 -16.03 -24.66 9.41
C LEU A 567 -15.67 -26.12 9.73
N ARG A 568 -14.48 -26.40 10.27
CA ARG A 568 -14.08 -27.76 10.68
C ARG A 568 -14.98 -28.29 11.80
N MET A 569 -15.23 -27.48 12.83
CA MET A 569 -16.07 -27.86 13.97
C MET A 569 -17.49 -28.26 13.50
N ILE A 570 -18.10 -27.45 12.63
CA ILE A 570 -19.42 -27.74 12.04
C ILE A 570 -19.37 -29.00 11.15
N MET A 571 -18.31 -29.18 10.36
CA MET A 571 -18.15 -30.36 9.49
C MET A 571 -17.98 -31.69 10.25
N LEU A 572 -17.51 -31.65 11.50
CA LEU A 572 -17.43 -32.81 12.40
C LEU A 572 -18.75 -33.08 13.14
N GLY A 573 -19.73 -32.16 13.03
CA GLY A 573 -20.97 -32.23 13.80
C GLY A 573 -20.78 -31.90 15.28
N MET A 574 -19.88 -30.96 15.62
CA MET A 574 -19.89 -30.33 16.94
C MET A 574 -21.18 -29.50 17.11
N PRO A 575 -21.76 -29.43 18.33
CA PRO A 575 -22.97 -28.64 18.59
C PRO A 575 -22.79 -27.15 18.27
N LEU A 576 -23.80 -26.51 17.67
CA LEU A 576 -23.74 -25.09 17.28
C LEU A 576 -23.80 -24.11 18.47
N ASP A 577 -24.22 -24.61 19.64
CA ASP A 577 -24.22 -23.95 20.93
C ASP A 577 -22.91 -24.15 21.71
N GLU A 578 -21.92 -24.87 21.16
CA GLU A 578 -20.56 -24.89 21.69
C GLU A 578 -20.06 -23.44 21.83
N PRO A 579 -19.61 -23.00 23.03
CA PRO A 579 -19.37 -21.59 23.30
C PRO A 579 -18.43 -20.88 22.32
N HIS A 580 -17.30 -21.49 21.94
CA HIS A 580 -16.39 -20.83 21.00
C HIS A 580 -17.01 -20.71 19.60
N LEU A 581 -17.62 -21.79 19.10
CA LEU A 581 -18.30 -21.80 17.81
C LEU A 581 -19.41 -20.75 17.74
N LYS A 582 -20.18 -20.57 18.82
CA LYS A 582 -21.27 -19.59 18.91
C LYS A 582 -20.77 -18.13 18.96
N ASP A 583 -19.72 -17.81 19.73
CA ASP A 583 -19.06 -16.48 19.67
C ASP A 583 -18.45 -16.24 18.27
N GLN A 584 -17.82 -17.25 17.68
CA GLN A 584 -17.19 -17.15 16.38
C GLN A 584 -18.22 -16.93 15.26
N LEU A 585 -19.32 -17.69 15.22
CA LEU A 585 -20.45 -17.46 14.30
C LEU A 585 -21.05 -16.05 14.48
N SER A 586 -21.16 -15.55 15.71
CA SER A 586 -21.58 -14.17 16.00
C SER A 586 -20.63 -13.12 15.39
N ILE A 587 -19.31 -13.38 15.41
CA ILE A 587 -18.31 -12.53 14.76
C ILE A 587 -18.42 -12.58 13.22
N LEU A 588 -18.74 -13.75 12.65
CA LEU A 588 -18.98 -13.88 11.21
C LEU A 588 -20.24 -13.12 10.78
N LEU A 589 -21.36 -13.28 11.50
CA LEU A 589 -22.60 -12.55 11.28
C LEU A 589 -22.41 -11.02 11.39
N LYS A 590 -21.65 -10.54 12.38
CA LYS A 590 -21.32 -9.11 12.48
C LYS A 590 -20.49 -8.63 11.29
N THR A 591 -19.60 -9.47 10.77
CA THR A 591 -18.81 -9.16 9.56
C THR A 591 -19.69 -9.16 8.30
N GLN A 592 -20.70 -10.04 8.25
CA GLN A 592 -21.71 -10.10 7.19
C GLN A 592 -22.60 -8.86 7.18
N ARG A 593 -23.14 -8.44 8.32
CA ARG A 593 -23.90 -7.18 8.46
C ARG A 593 -23.06 -5.96 8.02
N ASN A 594 -21.79 -5.88 8.41
CA ASN A 594 -20.88 -4.82 7.96
C ASN A 594 -20.62 -4.86 6.43
N ASP A 595 -20.49 -6.05 5.84
CA ASP A 595 -20.36 -6.22 4.39
C ASP A 595 -21.64 -5.77 3.64
N LEU A 596 -22.82 -6.10 4.16
CA LEU A 596 -24.12 -5.72 3.59
C LEU A 596 -24.32 -4.20 3.66
N LYS A 597 -24.06 -3.56 4.82
CA LYS A 597 -24.01 -2.09 4.95
C LYS A 597 -23.02 -1.47 3.94
N ALA A 598 -21.90 -2.14 3.67
CA ALA A 598 -20.93 -1.74 2.65
C ALA A 598 -21.37 -2.03 1.19
N GLY A 599 -22.61 -2.42 0.94
CA GLY A 599 -23.18 -2.69 -0.39
C GLY A 599 -22.68 -3.99 -1.04
N LYS A 600 -22.08 -4.90 -0.27
CA LYS A 600 -21.46 -6.14 -0.80
C LYS A 600 -22.44 -7.31 -0.83
N LEU A 601 -23.48 -7.18 -1.65
CA LEU A 601 -24.44 -8.24 -1.90
C LEU A 601 -23.76 -9.40 -2.65
N LEU A 602 -24.01 -10.64 -2.22
CA LEU A 602 -23.49 -11.87 -2.85
C LEU A 602 -24.37 -12.26 -4.03
N VAL A 603 -23.81 -12.33 -5.25
CA VAL A 603 -24.57 -12.63 -6.47
C VAL A 603 -24.21 -14.01 -7.00
N THR A 604 -25.21 -14.87 -7.16
CA THR A 604 -25.08 -16.19 -7.80
C THR A 604 -24.68 -16.06 -9.26
N GLU A 605 -23.96 -17.07 -9.78
CA GLU A 605 -23.45 -17.09 -11.15
C GLU A 605 -22.56 -15.90 -11.54
N SER A 606 -21.78 -15.37 -10.57
CA SER A 606 -20.81 -14.31 -10.81
C SER A 606 -19.41 -14.61 -10.24
N TYR A 607 -18.39 -14.14 -10.95
CA TYR A 607 -16.98 -14.50 -10.76
C TYR A 607 -16.08 -13.28 -10.94
N TYR A 608 -14.94 -13.22 -10.25
CA TYR A 608 -13.82 -12.34 -10.62
C TYR A 608 -12.71 -13.17 -11.27
N LEU A 609 -12.42 -12.92 -12.56
CA LEU A 609 -11.36 -13.60 -13.32
C LEU A 609 -10.33 -12.60 -13.87
N MET A 610 -9.10 -13.06 -14.10
CA MET A 610 -8.04 -12.25 -14.70
C MET A 610 -8.24 -12.13 -16.22
N GLY A 611 -8.02 -10.94 -16.78
CA GLY A 611 -8.18 -10.68 -18.21
C GLY A 611 -6.91 -10.93 -19.04
N THR A 612 -7.11 -11.33 -20.30
CA THR A 612 -6.07 -11.41 -21.35
C THR A 612 -6.71 -11.32 -22.74
N VAL A 613 -5.92 -11.40 -23.80
CA VAL A 613 -6.38 -11.36 -25.21
C VAL A 613 -6.38 -12.76 -25.82
N ASP A 614 -7.37 -13.05 -26.67
CA ASP A 614 -7.44 -14.28 -27.48
C ASP A 614 -6.24 -14.41 -28.44
N PRO A 615 -5.30 -15.35 -28.22
CA PRO A 615 -4.16 -15.59 -29.11
C PRO A 615 -4.54 -16.25 -30.45
N THR A 616 -5.79 -16.63 -30.65
CA THR A 616 -6.28 -17.33 -31.85
C THR A 616 -6.93 -16.40 -32.88
N GLY A 617 -7.30 -15.19 -32.47
CA GLY A 617 -8.00 -14.21 -33.31
C GLY A 617 -9.35 -14.71 -33.84
N LYS A 618 -10.09 -15.49 -33.04
CA LYS A 618 -11.38 -16.10 -33.42
C LYS A 618 -12.59 -15.43 -32.76
N LEU A 619 -12.41 -14.75 -31.63
CA LEU A 619 -13.47 -13.96 -31.02
C LEU A 619 -13.80 -12.70 -31.86
N LYS A 620 -15.08 -12.45 -32.11
CA LYS A 620 -15.58 -11.18 -32.67
C LYS A 620 -15.61 -10.09 -31.60
N GLN A 621 -15.74 -8.83 -32.01
CA GLN A 621 -15.75 -7.65 -31.13
C GLN A 621 -16.67 -7.74 -29.89
N ASN A 622 -17.84 -8.39 -30.00
CA ASN A 622 -18.80 -8.54 -28.88
C ASN A 622 -18.76 -9.95 -28.24
N GLU A 623 -17.77 -10.78 -28.57
CA GLU A 623 -17.61 -12.14 -28.06
C GLU A 623 -16.40 -12.22 -27.11
N VAL A 624 -16.55 -12.97 -26.02
CA VAL A 624 -15.48 -13.29 -25.06
C VAL A 624 -15.38 -14.80 -24.89
N CYS A 625 -14.20 -15.34 -24.55
CA CYS A 625 -14.09 -16.70 -24.02
C CYS A 625 -13.83 -16.63 -22.52
N VAL A 626 -14.58 -17.41 -21.72
CA VAL A 626 -14.47 -17.41 -20.26
C VAL A 626 -14.24 -18.85 -19.80
N ILE A 627 -13.14 -19.08 -19.07
CA ILE A 627 -12.75 -20.40 -18.56
C ILE A 627 -12.95 -20.47 -17.05
N LEU A 628 -13.88 -21.34 -16.62
CA LEU A 628 -14.10 -21.74 -15.23
C LEU A 628 -13.57 -23.17 -14.99
N GLU A 629 -13.76 -23.72 -13.79
CA GLU A 629 -13.32 -25.09 -13.43
C GLU A 629 -13.83 -26.15 -14.42
N SER A 630 -15.12 -26.11 -14.76
CA SER A 630 -15.74 -27.02 -15.74
C SER A 630 -15.30 -26.78 -17.19
N GLY A 631 -14.49 -25.75 -17.46
CA GLY A 631 -13.97 -25.40 -18.78
C GLY A 631 -14.55 -24.10 -19.32
N GLN A 632 -14.60 -24.00 -20.65
CA GLN A 632 -15.15 -22.85 -21.36
C GLN A 632 -16.68 -22.80 -21.22
N ILE A 633 -17.23 -21.62 -20.88
CA ILE A 633 -18.68 -21.40 -20.81
C ILE A 633 -19.22 -20.74 -22.08
N SER A 634 -20.54 -20.73 -22.25
CA SER A 634 -21.22 -20.02 -23.35
C SER A 634 -22.56 -19.44 -22.91
N GLY A 635 -23.06 -18.46 -23.66
CA GLY A 635 -24.26 -17.67 -23.34
C GLY A 635 -23.94 -16.19 -23.20
N GLU A 636 -24.90 -15.37 -22.78
CA GLU A 636 -24.65 -13.95 -22.49
C GLU A 636 -23.99 -13.78 -21.10
N VAL A 637 -23.11 -12.79 -20.99
CA VAL A 637 -22.40 -12.44 -19.76
C VAL A 637 -22.32 -10.92 -19.61
N LEU A 638 -22.59 -10.45 -18.39
CA LEU A 638 -22.33 -9.07 -18.00
C LEU A 638 -20.89 -8.98 -17.47
N VAL A 639 -20.09 -8.05 -18.00
CA VAL A 639 -18.66 -7.87 -17.68
C VAL A 639 -18.38 -6.45 -17.20
N TYR A 640 -17.62 -6.31 -16.11
CA TYR A 640 -17.28 -5.04 -15.45
C TYR A 640 -15.91 -5.11 -14.76
N ARG A 641 -15.14 -4.01 -14.73
CA ARG A 641 -13.90 -3.90 -13.94
C ARG A 641 -14.15 -3.06 -12.70
N ASN A 642 -13.83 -3.58 -11.52
CA ASN A 642 -14.07 -2.87 -10.26
C ASN A 642 -12.80 -2.15 -9.75
N PRO A 643 -12.81 -0.82 -9.53
CA PRO A 643 -13.96 0.10 -9.54
C PRO A 643 -14.06 0.99 -10.79
N GLY A 644 -14.97 0.68 -11.71
CA GLY A 644 -15.52 1.63 -12.67
C GLY A 644 -16.59 2.54 -12.05
N LEU A 645 -16.81 3.71 -12.67
CA LEU A 645 -17.75 4.78 -12.26
C LEU A 645 -18.67 5.28 -13.40
N HIS A 646 -18.42 4.93 -14.65
CA HIS A 646 -19.23 5.31 -15.80
C HIS A 646 -20.34 4.28 -16.06
N PHE A 647 -21.48 4.75 -16.54
CA PHE A 647 -22.62 3.90 -16.91
C PHE A 647 -22.28 2.90 -18.04
N GLY A 648 -21.30 3.23 -18.88
CA GLY A 648 -20.75 2.34 -19.91
C GLY A 648 -19.58 1.47 -19.47
N ASP A 649 -19.18 1.45 -18.19
CA ASP A 649 -18.13 0.51 -17.72
C ASP A 649 -18.65 -0.93 -17.56
N ILE A 650 -19.94 -1.16 -17.84
CA ILE A 650 -20.61 -2.46 -17.74
C ILE A 650 -21.08 -2.86 -19.13
N HIS A 651 -20.50 -3.92 -19.68
CA HIS A 651 -20.82 -4.44 -21.00
C HIS A 651 -21.66 -5.71 -20.88
N VAL A 652 -22.57 -5.92 -21.83
CA VAL A 652 -23.20 -7.24 -22.08
C VAL A 652 -22.52 -7.83 -23.31
N LEU A 653 -21.92 -9.00 -23.14
CA LEU A 653 -21.05 -9.67 -24.13
C LEU A 653 -21.45 -11.14 -24.25
N LYS A 654 -21.04 -11.78 -25.35
CA LYS A 654 -21.36 -13.19 -25.59
C LYS A 654 -20.19 -14.11 -25.26
N ALA A 655 -20.30 -14.86 -24.17
CA ALA A 655 -19.42 -15.99 -23.89
C ALA A 655 -19.54 -17.03 -25.01
N THR A 656 -18.41 -17.36 -25.63
CA THR A 656 -18.32 -18.18 -26.85
C THR A 656 -17.20 -19.21 -26.70
N TYR A 657 -17.51 -20.48 -26.96
CA TYR A 657 -16.53 -21.56 -26.99
C TYR A 657 -15.59 -21.44 -28.20
N VAL A 658 -14.29 -21.43 -27.96
CA VAL A 658 -13.22 -21.36 -28.97
C VAL A 658 -12.31 -22.58 -28.81
N LYS A 659 -12.52 -23.60 -29.66
CA LYS A 659 -11.73 -24.84 -29.66
C LYS A 659 -10.23 -24.58 -29.82
N ALA A 660 -9.85 -23.61 -30.65
CA ALA A 660 -8.45 -23.28 -30.95
C ALA A 660 -7.64 -22.85 -29.71
N LEU A 661 -8.28 -22.39 -28.62
CA LEU A 661 -7.59 -22.06 -27.37
C LEU A 661 -6.99 -23.29 -26.69
N GLU A 662 -7.57 -24.47 -26.85
CA GLU A 662 -7.12 -25.72 -26.22
C GLU A 662 -5.68 -26.08 -26.66
N GLU A 663 -5.31 -25.70 -27.88
CA GLU A 663 -3.95 -25.85 -28.42
C GLU A 663 -2.92 -24.90 -27.78
N TYR A 664 -3.36 -23.79 -27.19
CA TYR A 664 -2.50 -22.81 -26.52
C TYR A 664 -2.44 -23.04 -25.01
N VAL A 665 -3.58 -23.34 -24.36
CA VAL A 665 -3.69 -23.36 -22.89
C VAL A 665 -4.03 -24.74 -22.30
N GLY A 666 -4.38 -25.73 -23.12
CA GLY A 666 -4.80 -27.05 -22.64
C GLY A 666 -5.94 -26.96 -21.62
N ASN A 667 -5.77 -27.59 -20.46
CA ASN A 667 -6.76 -27.60 -19.38
C ASN A 667 -6.60 -26.45 -18.37
N SER A 668 -5.68 -25.49 -18.55
CA SER A 668 -5.45 -24.44 -17.57
C SER A 668 -6.70 -23.56 -17.39
N LYS A 669 -7.02 -23.24 -16.13
CA LYS A 669 -8.33 -22.69 -15.71
C LYS A 669 -8.25 -21.23 -15.25
N TYR A 670 -9.42 -20.58 -15.18
CA TYR A 670 -9.66 -19.29 -14.52
C TYR A 670 -9.09 -18.05 -15.23
N GLY A 671 -9.74 -17.65 -16.32
CA GLY A 671 -9.44 -16.43 -17.05
C GLY A 671 -10.56 -16.01 -18.01
N VAL A 672 -10.49 -14.78 -18.49
CA VAL A 672 -11.33 -14.25 -19.58
C VAL A 672 -10.45 -13.74 -20.71
N PHE A 673 -10.78 -14.15 -21.93
CA PHE A 673 -10.14 -13.75 -23.17
C PHE A 673 -11.03 -12.75 -23.89
N PHE A 674 -10.46 -11.58 -24.16
CA PHE A 674 -11.07 -10.51 -24.94
C PHE A 674 -10.65 -10.61 -26.41
N PRO A 675 -11.47 -10.13 -27.35
CA PRO A 675 -11.16 -10.14 -28.78
C PRO A 675 -10.05 -9.13 -29.10
N GLN A 676 -9.31 -9.41 -30.17
CA GLN A 676 -8.28 -8.52 -30.74
C GLN A 676 -8.79 -7.73 -31.95
N ILE A 677 -10.08 -7.37 -31.95
CA ILE A 677 -10.80 -6.80 -33.10
C ILE A 677 -11.67 -5.63 -32.61
N GLY A 678 -11.56 -4.50 -33.29
CA GLY A 678 -12.33 -3.28 -33.03
C GLY A 678 -11.45 -2.03 -32.97
N PRO A 679 -12.08 -0.83 -32.98
CA PRO A 679 -11.39 0.46 -32.92
C PRO A 679 -10.85 0.79 -31.53
N ARG A 680 -11.27 0.03 -30.51
CA ARG A 680 -10.84 0.14 -29.13
C ARG A 680 -10.89 -1.25 -28.49
N SER A 681 -10.12 -1.46 -27.43
CA SER A 681 -10.09 -2.74 -26.74
C SER A 681 -11.16 -2.80 -25.65
N LEU A 682 -11.80 -3.95 -25.48
CA LEU A 682 -12.76 -4.16 -24.38
C LEU A 682 -12.11 -4.01 -22.99
N GLY A 683 -10.77 -4.12 -22.90
CA GLY A 683 -10.03 -3.79 -21.68
C GLY A 683 -10.17 -2.30 -21.33
N ASP A 684 -9.88 -1.41 -22.29
CA ASP A 684 -9.91 0.04 -22.08
C ASP A 684 -11.33 0.63 -22.05
N GLU A 685 -12.28 0.04 -22.79
CA GLU A 685 -13.71 0.41 -22.69
C GLU A 685 -14.26 0.17 -21.28
N ILE A 686 -13.88 -0.96 -20.66
CA ILE A 686 -14.32 -1.35 -19.32
C ILE A 686 -13.47 -0.63 -18.25
N ALA A 687 -13.85 0.63 -17.98
CA ALA A 687 -13.26 1.51 -16.97
C ALA A 687 -11.77 1.90 -17.19
N GLY A 688 -11.23 1.82 -18.42
CA GLY A 688 -9.81 2.11 -18.70
C GLY A 688 -8.86 1.02 -18.17
N GLY A 689 -9.15 -0.24 -18.47
CA GLY A 689 -8.39 -1.41 -18.03
C GLY A 689 -7.27 -1.87 -18.97
N ASP A 690 -6.35 -2.64 -18.41
CA ASP A 690 -5.23 -3.26 -19.11
C ASP A 690 -5.10 -4.75 -18.72
N PHE A 691 -4.28 -5.51 -19.45
CA PHE A 691 -4.06 -6.93 -19.17
C PHE A 691 -2.78 -7.17 -18.37
N ASP A 692 -2.27 -6.16 -17.65
CA ASP A 692 -1.10 -6.22 -16.77
C ASP A 692 -1.42 -6.82 -15.38
N GLY A 693 -2.70 -7.11 -15.14
CA GLY A 693 -3.22 -8.06 -14.16
C GLY A 693 -4.60 -7.70 -13.59
N ASP A 694 -5.46 -7.04 -14.38
CA ASP A 694 -6.81 -6.64 -13.97
C ASP A 694 -7.75 -7.83 -13.78
N MET A 695 -8.72 -7.64 -12.89
CA MET A 695 -9.75 -8.61 -12.52
C MET A 695 -11.14 -8.11 -12.92
N TYR A 696 -11.81 -8.87 -13.77
CA TYR A 696 -13.13 -8.56 -14.30
C TYR A 696 -14.21 -9.34 -13.55
N PHE A 697 -15.21 -8.62 -13.06
CA PHE A 697 -16.50 -9.18 -12.64
C PHE A 697 -17.21 -9.70 -13.89
N ILE A 698 -17.60 -10.96 -13.89
CA ILE A 698 -18.33 -11.64 -14.97
C ILE A 698 -19.55 -12.29 -14.34
N SER A 699 -20.74 -12.07 -14.90
CA SER A 699 -22.00 -12.62 -14.37
C SER A 699 -22.87 -13.22 -15.47
N ARG A 700 -23.40 -14.43 -15.21
CA ARG A 700 -24.49 -15.07 -15.99
C ARG A 700 -25.86 -14.94 -15.31
N ASN A 701 -25.98 -14.12 -14.25
CA ASN A 701 -27.21 -14.03 -13.48
C ASN A 701 -28.38 -13.53 -14.37
N PRO A 702 -29.48 -14.31 -14.54
CA PRO A 702 -30.51 -13.99 -15.53
C PRO A 702 -31.25 -12.69 -15.22
N LYS A 703 -31.59 -12.40 -13.95
CA LYS A 703 -32.22 -11.13 -13.55
C LYS A 703 -31.34 -9.90 -13.88
N LEU A 704 -30.00 -10.06 -13.88
CA LEU A 704 -29.10 -8.98 -14.29
C LEU A 704 -29.09 -8.81 -15.81
N LEU A 705 -29.03 -9.90 -16.58
CA LEU A 705 -29.04 -9.85 -18.05
C LEU A 705 -30.37 -9.36 -18.62
N GLU A 706 -31.49 -9.72 -17.98
CA GLU A 706 -32.85 -9.31 -18.35
C GLU A 706 -33.11 -7.81 -18.14
N HIS A 707 -32.65 -7.25 -17.01
CA HIS A 707 -33.00 -5.88 -16.61
C HIS A 707 -31.92 -4.84 -16.94
N PHE A 708 -30.63 -5.24 -17.04
CA PHE A 708 -29.54 -4.28 -17.26
C PHE A 708 -29.44 -3.83 -18.72
N LYS A 709 -29.55 -2.53 -18.94
CA LYS A 709 -29.41 -1.87 -20.24
C LYS A 709 -28.01 -1.26 -20.34
N PRO A 710 -27.15 -1.73 -21.26
CA PRO A 710 -25.82 -1.15 -21.46
C PRO A 710 -25.91 0.30 -21.94
N SER A 711 -24.80 1.01 -21.84
CA SER A 711 -24.65 2.39 -22.30
C SER A 711 -23.29 2.57 -22.95
N GLU A 712 -23.14 3.60 -23.79
CA GLU A 712 -21.88 3.89 -24.49
C GLU A 712 -20.66 3.95 -23.53
N PRO A 713 -19.52 3.33 -23.88
CA PRO A 713 -18.29 3.36 -23.08
C PRO A 713 -17.81 4.77 -22.73
N TRP A 714 -17.01 4.91 -21.67
CA TRP A 714 -16.47 6.22 -21.31
C TRP A 714 -15.46 6.70 -22.37
N VAL A 715 -15.66 7.93 -22.85
CA VAL A 715 -14.69 8.67 -23.65
C VAL A 715 -14.36 9.97 -22.90
N SER A 716 -13.07 10.19 -22.63
CA SER A 716 -12.56 11.34 -21.89
C SER A 716 -12.96 12.68 -22.52
N SER A 717 -13.75 13.51 -21.80
CA SER A 717 -14.01 14.90 -22.24
C SER A 717 -12.86 15.87 -21.94
N SER A 718 -11.89 15.44 -21.11
CA SER A 718 -10.70 16.23 -20.81
C SER A 718 -9.78 16.35 -22.04
N PRO A 719 -9.14 17.51 -22.26
CA PRO A 719 -8.18 17.71 -23.34
C PRO A 719 -6.97 16.77 -23.20
N PRO A 720 -6.13 16.63 -24.25
CA PRO A 720 -4.85 15.95 -24.17
C PRO A 720 -4.07 16.37 -22.93
N ASN A 721 -3.58 15.39 -22.17
CA ASN A 721 -2.81 15.70 -20.96
C ASN A 721 -1.55 16.45 -21.40
N ARG A 722 -1.34 17.67 -20.89
CA ARG A 722 -0.07 18.38 -21.07
C ARG A 722 1.02 17.56 -20.39
N ILE A 723 1.69 16.69 -21.15
CA ILE A 723 2.80 15.88 -20.69
C ILE A 723 3.81 16.84 -20.09
N TYR A 724 4.07 16.70 -18.79
CA TYR A 724 4.98 17.60 -18.11
C TYR A 724 6.40 17.31 -18.59
N ALA A 725 6.91 18.19 -19.47
CA ALA A 725 8.30 18.25 -19.89
C ALA A 725 9.17 18.74 -18.73
N GLY A 726 9.22 17.95 -17.66
CA GLY A 726 10.17 18.09 -16.58
C GLY A 726 11.53 17.55 -17.01
N THR A 727 12.58 18.09 -16.39
CA THR A 727 13.97 17.68 -16.58
C THR A 727 14.13 16.16 -16.55
N ALA A 728 14.83 15.61 -17.55
CA ALA A 728 15.13 14.19 -17.60
C ALA A 728 16.15 13.81 -16.50
N PRO A 729 16.14 12.55 -16.00
CA PRO A 729 17.10 12.10 -14.99
C PRO A 729 18.56 12.22 -15.46
N SER A 730 18.80 12.09 -16.77
CA SER A 730 20.10 12.22 -17.44
C SER A 730 20.61 13.66 -17.58
N GLU A 731 19.77 14.67 -17.35
CA GLU A 731 20.12 16.10 -17.41
C GLU A 731 20.53 16.66 -16.03
N LEU A 732 20.57 15.81 -15.00
CA LEU A 732 20.81 16.18 -13.60
C LEU A 732 22.14 15.59 -13.12
N THR A 733 22.87 16.34 -12.29
CA THR A 733 23.97 15.74 -11.53
C THR A 733 23.40 14.73 -10.52
N PRO A 734 24.18 13.72 -10.06
CA PRO A 734 23.71 12.74 -9.08
C PRO A 734 23.15 13.39 -7.80
N GLU A 735 23.76 14.47 -7.32
CA GLU A 735 23.35 15.18 -6.11
C GLU A 735 22.01 15.90 -6.31
N MET A 736 21.81 16.52 -7.48
CA MET A 736 20.56 17.15 -7.86
C MET A 736 19.44 16.13 -8.07
N LEU A 737 19.78 14.95 -8.61
CA LEU A 737 18.86 13.82 -8.77
C LEU A 737 18.39 13.32 -7.40
N GLU A 738 19.30 13.01 -6.47
CA GLU A 738 18.92 12.53 -5.13
C GLU A 738 18.07 13.54 -4.35
N GLU A 739 18.42 14.83 -4.37
CA GLU A 739 17.60 15.85 -3.69
C GLU A 739 16.19 15.95 -4.32
N LYS A 740 16.07 15.94 -5.65
CA LYS A 740 14.76 16.00 -6.32
C LYS A 740 13.92 14.74 -6.03
N LEU A 741 14.52 13.55 -6.06
CA LEU A 741 13.82 12.30 -5.75
C LEU A 741 13.38 12.22 -4.28
N PHE A 742 14.17 12.74 -3.34
CA PHE A 742 13.77 12.82 -1.94
C PHE A 742 12.70 13.91 -1.69
N ARG A 743 12.77 15.06 -2.37
CA ARG A 743 11.68 16.06 -2.32
C ARG A 743 10.37 15.52 -2.86
N MET A 744 10.39 14.66 -3.89
CA MET A 744 9.20 13.93 -4.34
C MET A 744 8.65 12.96 -3.28
N PHE A 745 9.50 12.32 -2.47
CA PHE A 745 9.06 11.54 -1.31
C PHE A 745 8.33 12.44 -0.29
N LEU A 746 8.90 13.60 0.05
CA LEU A 746 8.30 14.55 0.99
C LEU A 746 6.94 15.07 0.49
N GLU A 747 6.84 15.45 -0.80
CA GLU A 747 5.56 15.83 -1.43
C GLU A 747 4.53 14.69 -1.33
N ALA A 748 4.92 13.45 -1.64
CA ALA A 748 4.02 12.29 -1.57
C ALA A 748 3.63 11.92 -0.13
N ARG A 749 4.51 12.07 0.86
CA ARG A 749 4.29 11.68 2.26
C ARG A 749 3.52 12.73 3.06
N PHE A 750 3.68 14.01 2.76
CA PHE A 750 3.08 15.08 3.55
C PHE A 750 2.01 15.88 2.78
N ASN A 751 2.23 16.15 1.49
CA ASN A 751 1.38 17.04 0.67
C ASN A 751 0.42 16.30 -0.28
N SER A 752 0.23 14.99 -0.11
CA SER A 752 -0.65 14.16 -0.95
C SER A 752 -2.09 14.65 -1.02
N SER A 753 -2.58 14.99 -2.21
CA SER A 753 -4.01 15.24 -2.47
C SER A 753 -4.72 13.94 -2.88
N ASN A 754 -5.70 13.49 -2.08
CA ASN A 754 -6.50 12.29 -2.40
C ASN A 754 -7.61 12.61 -3.42
N VAL A 755 -7.24 13.07 -4.62
CA VAL A 755 -8.17 13.52 -5.66
C VAL A 755 -9.01 12.35 -6.19
N VAL A 756 -8.41 11.16 -6.35
CA VAL A 756 -9.11 9.92 -6.75
C VAL A 756 -10.21 9.57 -5.75
N GLY A 757 -9.91 9.58 -4.44
CA GLY A 757 -10.89 9.32 -3.40
C GLY A 757 -12.00 10.37 -3.36
N ALA A 758 -11.63 11.66 -3.37
CA ALA A 758 -12.58 12.76 -3.34
C ALA A 758 -13.50 12.78 -4.59
N ALA A 759 -12.98 12.45 -5.77
CA ALA A 759 -13.78 12.33 -6.99
C ALA A 759 -14.79 11.18 -6.91
N ALA A 760 -14.40 10.02 -6.34
CA ALA A 760 -15.31 8.90 -6.12
C ALA A 760 -16.37 9.19 -5.03
N ASP A 761 -15.99 9.81 -3.92
CA ASP A 761 -16.91 10.24 -2.86
C ASP A 761 -17.96 11.22 -3.43
N SER A 762 -17.52 12.19 -4.24
CA SER A 762 -18.39 13.16 -4.90
C SER A 762 -19.26 12.53 -5.99
N TRP A 763 -18.71 11.64 -6.82
CA TRP A 763 -19.48 10.86 -7.79
C TRP A 763 -20.63 10.11 -7.09
N LEU A 764 -20.32 9.37 -6.02
CA LEU A 764 -21.33 8.59 -5.29
C LEU A 764 -22.40 9.51 -4.68
N THR A 765 -22.02 10.67 -4.15
CA THR A 765 -22.94 11.66 -3.58
C THR A 765 -23.90 12.27 -4.62
N ILE A 766 -23.44 12.48 -5.85
CA ILE A 766 -24.30 12.98 -6.94
C ILE A 766 -25.16 11.84 -7.50
N MET A 767 -24.58 10.65 -7.68
CA MET A 767 -25.23 9.46 -8.20
C MET A 767 -26.39 9.00 -7.30
N ASP A 768 -26.16 8.99 -5.99
CA ASP A 768 -27.16 8.69 -4.96
C ASP A 768 -28.44 9.52 -5.15
N ARG A 769 -28.27 10.84 -5.26
CA ARG A 769 -29.38 11.77 -5.50
C ARG A 769 -29.97 11.61 -6.90
N TYR A 770 -29.16 11.41 -7.93
CA TYR A 770 -29.63 11.18 -9.29
C TYR A 770 -30.62 10.01 -9.39
N LEU A 771 -30.35 8.91 -8.67
CA LEU A 771 -31.20 7.72 -8.62
C LEU A 771 -32.54 7.97 -7.88
N THR A 772 -32.59 8.92 -6.94
CA THR A 772 -33.82 9.29 -6.20
C THR A 772 -34.72 10.30 -6.92
N LEU A 773 -34.27 10.94 -8.01
CA LEU A 773 -35.02 11.98 -8.70
C LEU A 773 -36.00 11.39 -9.74
N GLY A 774 -37.30 11.57 -9.52
CA GLY A 774 -38.33 11.32 -10.54
C GLY A 774 -38.20 12.21 -11.78
N ASP A 775 -38.78 11.79 -12.90
CA ASP A 775 -38.54 12.42 -14.21
C ASP A 775 -39.19 13.82 -14.37
N GLU A 776 -40.14 14.17 -13.51
CA GLU A 776 -40.64 15.55 -13.34
C GLU A 776 -39.50 16.56 -13.13
N ARG A 777 -38.37 16.11 -12.57
CA ARG A 777 -37.17 16.92 -12.30
C ARG A 777 -36.09 16.78 -13.37
N ALA A 778 -36.45 16.46 -14.62
CA ALA A 778 -35.54 16.25 -15.74
C ALA A 778 -34.43 17.31 -15.87
N LYS A 779 -34.71 18.59 -15.60
CA LYS A 779 -33.71 19.69 -15.65
C LYS A 779 -32.65 19.58 -14.54
N GLU A 780 -33.03 19.16 -13.33
CA GLU A 780 -32.12 18.87 -12.22
C GLU A 780 -31.29 17.62 -12.57
N LYS A 781 -31.97 16.55 -12.96
CA LYS A 781 -31.39 15.26 -13.40
C LYS A 781 -30.34 15.46 -14.52
N ALA A 782 -30.61 16.30 -15.52
CA ALA A 782 -29.67 16.65 -16.59
C ALA A 782 -28.46 17.47 -16.11
N GLY A 783 -28.64 18.38 -15.15
CA GLY A 783 -27.54 19.10 -14.49
C GLY A 783 -26.62 18.14 -13.71
N MET A 784 -27.21 17.21 -12.98
CA MET A 784 -26.49 16.20 -12.21
C MET A 784 -25.75 15.19 -13.10
N LYS A 785 -26.31 14.76 -14.25
CA LYS A 785 -25.58 13.91 -15.21
C LYS A 785 -24.30 14.58 -15.73
N LYS A 786 -24.29 15.90 -15.92
CA LYS A 786 -23.07 16.66 -16.27
C LYS A 786 -22.04 16.70 -15.13
N GLN A 787 -22.49 16.80 -13.87
CA GLN A 787 -21.61 16.73 -12.71
C GLN A 787 -21.02 15.33 -12.51
N ILE A 788 -21.83 14.27 -12.68
CA ILE A 788 -21.40 12.86 -12.68
C ILE A 788 -20.31 12.64 -13.72
N LEU A 789 -20.56 13.02 -14.98
CA LEU A 789 -19.58 12.92 -16.06
C LEU A 789 -18.27 13.65 -15.74
N LYS A 790 -18.32 14.87 -15.17
CA LYS A 790 -17.08 15.57 -14.85
C LYS A 790 -16.36 15.05 -13.59
N ALA A 791 -17.06 14.40 -12.67
CA ALA A 791 -16.44 13.62 -11.60
C ALA A 791 -15.73 12.37 -12.14
N ILE A 792 -16.29 11.70 -13.16
CA ILE A 792 -15.71 10.52 -13.83
C ILE A 792 -14.42 10.88 -14.58
N ASP A 793 -14.41 11.95 -15.39
CA ASP A 793 -13.17 12.39 -16.05
C ASP A 793 -12.06 12.69 -15.02
N VAL A 794 -12.39 13.42 -13.96
CA VAL A 794 -11.44 13.78 -12.88
C VAL A 794 -10.97 12.53 -12.14
N TYR A 795 -11.80 11.51 -12.00
CA TYR A 795 -11.43 10.22 -11.42
C TYR A 795 -10.40 9.48 -12.29
N TYR A 796 -10.71 9.28 -13.58
CA TYR A 796 -9.86 8.52 -14.49
C TYR A 796 -8.55 9.25 -14.81
N ASP A 797 -8.58 10.55 -15.12
CA ASP A 797 -7.35 11.34 -15.31
C ASP A 797 -6.45 11.32 -14.06
N ALA A 798 -7.03 11.25 -12.84
CA ALA A 798 -6.27 11.21 -11.60
C ALA A 798 -5.66 9.83 -11.26
N LEU A 799 -6.09 8.73 -11.88
CA LEU A 799 -5.45 7.40 -11.71
C LEU A 799 -4.09 7.33 -12.39
N ASP A 800 -3.96 7.95 -13.57
CA ASP A 800 -2.70 7.97 -14.35
C ASP A 800 -1.82 9.19 -14.10
N ALA A 801 -2.36 10.25 -13.50
CA ALA A 801 -1.60 11.45 -13.15
C ALA A 801 -0.26 11.15 -12.41
N PRO A 802 -0.18 10.23 -11.43
CA PRO A 802 1.09 9.89 -10.77
C PRO A 802 2.11 9.20 -11.70
N LYS A 803 1.64 8.38 -12.67
CA LYS A 803 2.52 7.70 -13.63
C LYS A 803 3.17 8.69 -14.61
N ASN A 804 2.48 9.80 -14.91
CA ASN A 804 2.85 10.78 -15.92
C ASN A 804 3.37 12.12 -15.36
N GLY A 805 3.31 12.34 -14.05
CA GLY A 805 3.70 13.61 -13.42
C GLY A 805 2.68 14.74 -13.58
N ALA A 806 1.46 14.44 -14.05
CA ALA A 806 0.39 15.43 -14.18
C ALA A 806 -0.20 15.80 -12.81
N LYS A 807 -0.82 16.98 -12.70
CA LYS A 807 -1.54 17.42 -11.49
C LYS A 807 -3.01 17.64 -11.83
N VAL A 808 -3.87 16.73 -11.37
CA VAL A 808 -5.33 16.78 -11.50
C VAL A 808 -5.93 17.34 -10.21
N TYR A 809 -7.01 18.11 -10.31
CA TYR A 809 -7.65 18.78 -9.19
C TYR A 809 -9.18 18.60 -9.26
N LEU A 810 -9.82 18.28 -8.13
CA LEU A 810 -11.28 18.25 -8.04
C LEU A 810 -11.84 19.70 -8.05
N PRO A 811 -12.68 20.09 -9.03
CA PRO A 811 -13.31 21.41 -9.09
C PRO A 811 -14.11 21.75 -7.83
N LEU A 812 -14.18 23.04 -7.47
CA LEU A 812 -14.85 23.47 -6.23
C LEU A 812 -16.34 23.08 -6.18
N TYR A 813 -17.06 23.15 -7.30
CA TYR A 813 -18.48 22.77 -7.38
C TYR A 813 -18.73 21.24 -7.29
N LEU A 814 -17.68 20.42 -7.31
CA LEU A 814 -17.74 18.99 -7.04
C LEU A 814 -17.24 18.64 -5.62
N ARG A 815 -17.13 19.61 -4.70
CA ARG A 815 -16.75 19.37 -3.30
C ARG A 815 -17.97 19.50 -2.40
N PHE A 816 -18.42 18.39 -1.85
CA PHE A 816 -19.58 18.34 -0.95
C PHE A 816 -19.14 18.31 0.52
N GLU A 817 -19.90 18.99 1.39
CA GLU A 817 -19.74 18.89 2.85
C GLU A 817 -20.67 17.85 3.49
N SER A 818 -21.76 17.49 2.80
CA SER A 818 -22.78 16.56 3.27
C SER A 818 -22.90 15.37 2.33
N PHE A 819 -22.96 14.18 2.90
CA PHE A 819 -22.86 12.89 2.21
C PHE A 819 -24.05 11.98 2.56
N PRO A 820 -24.39 10.97 1.74
CA PRO A 820 -25.41 9.98 2.10
C PRO A 820 -25.05 9.29 3.43
N HIS A 821 -26.03 9.09 4.32
CA HIS A 821 -25.84 8.55 5.67
C HIS A 821 -25.03 7.24 5.69
N TYR A 822 -25.25 6.32 4.73
CA TYR A 822 -24.55 5.04 4.62
C TYR A 822 -23.04 5.17 4.39
N MET A 823 -22.52 6.37 4.09
CA MET A 823 -21.07 6.60 4.00
C MET A 823 -20.37 6.69 5.37
N GLU A 824 -21.12 6.76 6.48
CA GLU A 824 -20.62 6.64 7.87
C GLU A 824 -19.46 7.61 8.25
N TYR A 825 -19.38 8.78 7.61
CA TYR A 825 -18.34 9.77 7.90
C TYR A 825 -18.57 10.46 9.27
N LYS A 826 -18.03 9.87 10.34
CA LYS A 826 -18.14 10.29 11.76
C LYS A 826 -17.92 11.78 12.08
N HIS A 827 -17.34 12.57 11.19
CA HIS A 827 -17.05 14.00 11.37
C HIS A 827 -17.45 14.88 10.17
N LYS A 828 -18.35 14.40 9.29
CA LYS A 828 -18.95 15.20 8.21
C LYS A 828 -20.46 15.35 8.42
N LYS A 829 -21.07 16.29 7.70
CA LYS A 829 -22.54 16.36 7.63
C LYS A 829 -23.07 15.14 6.84
N SER A 830 -24.27 14.70 7.14
CA SER A 830 -24.95 13.63 6.39
C SER A 830 -26.39 13.97 6.08
N PHE A 831 -26.96 13.35 5.04
CA PHE A 831 -28.38 13.40 4.73
C PHE A 831 -28.97 11.98 4.65
N ASN A 832 -30.24 11.82 5.04
CA ASN A 832 -30.93 10.56 4.79
C ASN A 832 -31.14 10.38 3.28
N SER A 833 -30.97 9.16 2.77
CA SER A 833 -31.04 8.83 1.35
C SER A 833 -32.03 7.71 1.12
N THR A 834 -32.94 7.91 0.18
CA THR A 834 -33.92 6.92 -0.27
C THR A 834 -33.45 6.14 -1.50
N SER A 835 -32.16 6.25 -1.87
CA SER A 835 -31.58 5.43 -2.94
C SER A 835 -31.47 3.96 -2.49
N ILE A 836 -31.28 3.04 -3.43
CA ILE A 836 -31.08 1.62 -3.10
C ILE A 836 -29.92 1.38 -2.11
N LEU A 837 -28.89 2.23 -2.10
CA LEU A 837 -27.79 2.13 -1.13
C LEU A 837 -28.18 2.59 0.27
N GLY A 838 -29.10 3.55 0.39
CA GLY A 838 -29.73 3.92 1.66
C GLY A 838 -30.66 2.83 2.17
N LEU A 839 -31.57 2.34 1.31
CA LEU A 839 -32.49 1.25 1.66
C LEU A 839 -31.75 0.00 2.17
N ILE A 840 -30.68 -0.43 1.48
CA ILE A 840 -29.83 -1.55 1.96
C ILE A 840 -29.25 -1.27 3.35
N TYR A 841 -28.73 -0.06 3.57
CA TYR A 841 -28.10 0.30 4.85
C TYR A 841 -29.11 0.36 6.01
N ASP A 842 -30.27 0.96 5.79
CA ASP A 842 -31.35 1.08 6.77
C ASP A 842 -31.94 -0.28 7.10
N THR A 843 -32.25 -1.12 6.10
CA THR A 843 -32.76 -2.48 6.31
C THR A 843 -31.78 -3.34 7.12
N VAL A 844 -30.46 -3.29 6.85
CA VAL A 844 -29.48 -4.01 7.69
C VAL A 844 -29.44 -3.44 9.10
N SER A 845 -29.52 -2.12 9.26
CA SER A 845 -29.47 -1.46 10.57
C SER A 845 -30.71 -1.73 11.44
N GLN A 846 -31.87 -1.96 10.81
CA GLN A 846 -33.11 -2.37 11.48
C GLN A 846 -33.10 -3.85 11.91
N ASN A 847 -32.28 -4.70 11.26
CA ASN A 847 -32.12 -6.13 11.55
C ASN A 847 -30.86 -6.42 12.41
N GLU A 848 -30.42 -5.48 13.24
CA GLU A 848 -29.33 -5.66 14.21
C GLU A 848 -29.80 -6.33 15.51
N GLU A 849 -30.21 -7.58 15.41
CA GLU A 849 -30.45 -8.45 16.57
C GLU A 849 -29.12 -8.80 17.26
N GLU A 850 -29.08 -8.72 18.60
CA GLU A 850 -27.96 -9.25 19.39
C GLU A 850 -27.92 -10.78 19.31
N PRO A 851 -26.72 -11.42 19.30
CA PRO A 851 -26.64 -12.87 19.27
C PRO A 851 -27.24 -13.47 20.55
N PRO A 852 -27.97 -14.61 20.46
CA PRO A 852 -28.61 -15.21 21.61
C PRO A 852 -27.56 -15.61 22.67
N PRO A 853 -27.87 -15.45 23.97
CA PRO A 853 -26.92 -15.73 25.03
C PRO A 853 -26.38 -17.16 24.95
N CYS A 854 -25.13 -17.34 25.37
CA CYS A 854 -24.48 -18.63 25.44
C CYS A 854 -24.10 -18.92 26.89
N GLU A 855 -24.59 -20.02 27.43
CA GLU A 855 -24.04 -20.60 28.64
C GLU A 855 -22.65 -21.18 28.30
N ILE A 856 -21.65 -20.99 29.18
CA ILE A 856 -20.30 -21.48 28.92
C ILE A 856 -20.19 -22.88 29.52
N LYS A 857 -20.16 -23.90 28.66
CA LYS A 857 -20.05 -25.31 29.00
C LYS A 857 -18.90 -25.97 28.25
N LYS A 858 -18.35 -27.03 28.83
CA LYS A 858 -17.40 -27.93 28.15
C LYS A 858 -18.16 -28.93 27.27
N LEU A 859 -17.47 -29.52 26.30
CA LEU A 859 -17.95 -30.70 25.58
C LEU A 859 -17.74 -31.95 26.48
N PRO A 860 -18.75 -32.80 26.73
CA PRO A 860 -18.63 -33.94 27.66
C PRO A 860 -17.43 -34.84 27.35
N CYS A 861 -17.27 -35.24 26.09
CA CYS A 861 -16.13 -36.02 25.58
C CYS A 861 -14.72 -35.39 25.77
N PHE A 862 -14.61 -34.14 26.25
CA PHE A 862 -13.35 -33.50 26.65
C PHE A 862 -13.25 -33.25 28.17
N GLU A 863 -14.36 -33.38 28.91
CA GLU A 863 -14.46 -33.23 30.36
C GLU A 863 -14.39 -34.59 31.07
N ASP A 864 -14.94 -35.64 30.46
CA ASP A 864 -14.91 -37.03 30.95
C ASP A 864 -13.50 -37.67 30.88
N GLU A 865 -12.54 -37.04 30.20
CA GLU A 865 -11.20 -37.58 29.92
C GLU A 865 -10.17 -37.19 30.99
N LEU A 866 -9.52 -38.20 31.59
CA LEU A 866 -8.55 -38.02 32.68
C LEU A 866 -7.23 -37.40 32.21
N VAL A 867 -7.11 -36.08 32.35
CA VAL A 867 -5.85 -35.34 32.17
C VAL A 867 -4.97 -35.47 33.43
N PRO A 868 -3.68 -35.87 33.32
CA PRO A 868 -2.77 -35.89 34.47
C PRO A 868 -2.55 -34.51 35.10
N GLU A 869 -2.52 -34.43 36.44
CA GLU A 869 -2.32 -33.18 37.18
C GLU A 869 -1.04 -32.43 36.75
N SER A 870 0.04 -33.16 36.47
CA SER A 870 1.31 -32.61 35.95
C SER A 870 1.17 -31.90 34.59
N HIS A 871 0.14 -32.23 33.80
CA HIS A 871 -0.21 -31.47 32.60
C HIS A 871 -1.08 -30.26 32.95
N MET A 872 -2.03 -30.39 33.87
CA MET A 872 -2.87 -29.28 34.33
C MET A 872 -2.03 -28.14 34.94
N GLU A 873 -1.07 -28.44 35.81
CA GLU A 873 -0.14 -27.44 36.37
C GLU A 873 0.70 -26.75 35.28
N LYS A 874 1.33 -27.56 34.42
CA LYS A 874 2.24 -27.09 33.36
C LYS A 874 1.53 -26.17 32.37
N TRP A 875 0.36 -26.57 31.88
CA TRP A 875 -0.43 -25.79 30.92
C TRP A 875 -1.19 -24.64 31.61
N GLY A 876 -1.44 -24.74 32.92
CA GLY A 876 -1.99 -23.66 33.74
C GLY A 876 -1.03 -22.47 33.81
N GLY A 877 0.20 -22.71 34.26
CA GLY A 877 1.24 -21.68 34.27
C GLY A 877 1.54 -21.10 32.88
N TRP A 878 1.49 -21.92 31.83
CA TRP A 878 1.62 -21.46 30.44
C TRP A 878 0.44 -20.57 29.99
N TYR A 879 -0.79 -20.87 30.42
CA TYR A 879 -1.96 -20.04 30.12
C TYR A 879 -1.99 -18.71 30.91
N GLU A 880 -1.45 -18.68 32.13
CA GLU A 880 -1.22 -17.40 32.84
C GLU A 880 -0.24 -16.50 32.08
N ASN A 881 0.91 -17.04 31.64
CA ASN A 881 1.87 -16.29 30.82
C ASN A 881 1.23 -15.75 29.52
N TYR A 882 0.37 -16.55 28.86
CA TYR A 882 -0.41 -16.08 27.71
C TYR A 882 -1.32 -14.90 28.07
N LYS A 883 -2.05 -14.99 29.19
CA LYS A 883 -2.97 -13.92 29.62
C LYS A 883 -2.21 -12.63 29.91
N ASP A 884 -1.07 -12.68 30.58
CA ASP A 884 -0.22 -11.51 30.84
C ASP A 884 0.30 -10.88 29.53
N GLU A 885 0.81 -11.68 28.60
CA GLU A 885 1.29 -11.17 27.30
C GLU A 885 0.14 -10.61 26.44
N MET A 886 -1.02 -11.28 26.44
CA MET A 886 -2.21 -10.83 25.71
C MET A 886 -2.79 -9.54 26.32
N GLU A 887 -2.81 -9.41 27.64
CA GLU A 887 -3.27 -8.18 28.30
C GLU A 887 -2.31 -7.01 28.04
N GLN A 888 -0.98 -7.26 28.09
CA GLN A 888 0.04 -6.27 27.70
C GLN A 888 -0.12 -5.82 26.24
N ALA A 889 -0.38 -6.75 25.32
CA ALA A 889 -0.69 -6.45 23.92
C ALA A 889 -1.98 -5.63 23.78
N MET A 890 -3.05 -6.01 24.49
CA MET A 890 -4.38 -5.37 24.42
C MET A 890 -4.44 -3.99 25.08
N LYS A 891 -3.60 -3.71 26.08
CA LYS A 891 -3.38 -2.39 26.71
C LYS A 891 -2.58 -1.41 25.82
N THR A 892 -2.62 -1.56 24.50
CA THR A 892 -1.83 -0.78 23.53
C THR A 892 -2.74 0.01 22.59
N ASP A 893 -2.20 1.08 22.00
CA ASP A 893 -2.85 1.87 20.95
C ASP A 893 -3.51 0.98 19.88
N GLU A 894 -4.76 1.33 19.52
CA GLU A 894 -5.67 0.54 18.68
C GLU A 894 -5.05 0.14 17.33
N ASN A 895 -4.15 0.98 16.78
CA ASN A 895 -3.46 0.72 15.52
C ASN A 895 -2.56 -0.52 15.58
N ASN A 896 -1.89 -0.77 16.72
CA ASN A 896 -0.93 -1.87 16.90
C ASN A 896 -1.54 -3.11 17.57
N LYS A 897 -2.61 -2.91 18.35
CA LYS A 897 -3.31 -3.92 19.17
C LYS A 897 -3.58 -5.26 18.45
N LYS A 898 -4.06 -5.20 17.21
CA LYS A 898 -4.39 -6.40 16.40
C LYS A 898 -3.17 -7.16 15.89
N GLU A 899 -2.04 -6.47 15.69
CA GLU A 899 -0.80 -7.07 15.21
C GLU A 899 -0.09 -7.77 16.38
N LEU A 900 0.04 -7.09 17.53
CA LEU A 900 0.61 -7.67 18.75
C LEU A 900 -0.19 -8.88 19.26
N ALA A 901 -1.52 -8.82 19.28
CA ALA A 901 -2.36 -9.96 19.65
C ALA A 901 -2.18 -11.17 18.70
N SER A 902 -1.96 -10.90 17.40
CA SER A 902 -1.64 -11.93 16.41
C SER A 902 -0.25 -12.52 16.62
N GLU A 903 0.75 -11.69 16.96
CA GLU A 903 2.11 -12.14 17.34
C GLU A 903 2.08 -13.05 18.58
N VAL A 904 1.35 -12.68 19.64
CA VAL A 904 1.19 -13.52 20.85
C VAL A 904 0.52 -14.85 20.53
N ILE A 905 -0.62 -14.86 19.83
CA ILE A 905 -1.31 -16.10 19.45
C ILE A 905 -0.39 -16.99 18.60
N LYS A 906 0.40 -16.41 17.69
CA LYS A 906 1.36 -17.12 16.83
C LYS A 906 2.49 -17.77 17.63
N LYS A 907 3.09 -17.06 18.60
CA LYS A 907 4.09 -17.58 19.53
C LYS A 907 3.57 -18.81 20.28
N TYR A 908 2.44 -18.65 20.98
CA TYR A 908 1.85 -19.73 21.77
C TYR A 908 1.41 -20.92 20.89
N LYS A 909 0.98 -20.65 19.65
CA LYS A 909 0.72 -21.68 18.64
C LYS A 909 1.99 -22.42 18.19
N GLN A 910 3.14 -21.75 18.09
CA GLN A 910 4.42 -22.41 17.77
C GLN A 910 4.97 -23.24 18.92
N GLU A 911 4.92 -22.72 20.14
CA GLU A 911 5.35 -23.43 21.35
C GLU A 911 4.56 -24.73 21.57
N PHE A 912 3.24 -24.70 21.36
CA PHE A 912 2.37 -25.88 21.48
C PHE A 912 2.79 -27.04 20.53
N TYR A 913 3.22 -26.74 19.30
CA TYR A 913 3.70 -27.76 18.33
C TYR A 913 5.24 -27.91 18.31
N GLY A 914 5.96 -27.43 19.32
CA GLY A 914 7.42 -27.58 19.42
C GLY A 914 8.22 -26.89 18.31
N GLY A 915 7.69 -25.81 17.72
CA GLY A 915 8.36 -24.99 16.71
C GLY A 915 8.32 -25.52 15.27
N ALA A 916 7.74 -26.69 15.01
CA ALA A 916 7.65 -27.25 13.65
C ALA A 916 6.72 -26.43 12.73
N GLU A 917 7.05 -26.34 11.43
CA GLU A 917 6.13 -25.80 10.43
C GLU A 917 4.94 -26.74 10.22
N PHE A 918 3.74 -26.17 10.06
CA PHE A 918 2.46 -26.87 9.86
C PHE A 918 2.41 -27.83 8.63
N LYS A 919 3.44 -27.86 7.78
CA LYS A 919 3.54 -28.80 6.65
C LYS A 919 4.18 -30.13 7.03
N ASP A 920 5.05 -30.12 8.05
CA ASP A 920 5.91 -31.25 8.41
C ASP A 920 5.27 -32.13 9.52
N ILE A 921 4.20 -31.63 10.14
CA ILE A 921 3.29 -32.39 11.02
C ILE A 921 2.40 -33.33 10.18
N LYS A 922 3.06 -34.29 9.50
CA LYS A 922 2.49 -35.59 9.09
C LYS A 922 2.67 -36.67 10.17
N ARG A 923 3.35 -36.34 11.28
CA ARG A 923 3.52 -37.22 12.43
C ARG A 923 2.29 -37.19 13.33
N ASN A 924 2.22 -38.22 14.19
CA ASN A 924 1.03 -38.54 14.95
C ASN A 924 0.50 -37.36 15.78
N LEU A 925 -0.80 -37.08 15.70
CA LEU A 925 -1.46 -35.98 16.41
C LEU A 925 -1.96 -36.42 17.79
N ASP A 926 -2.12 -37.72 18.03
CA ASP A 926 -2.55 -38.30 19.31
C ASP A 926 -1.55 -37.96 20.43
N ALA A 927 -0.27 -37.83 20.07
CA ALA A 927 0.79 -37.32 20.94
C ALA A 927 0.58 -35.87 21.43
N PHE A 928 -0.47 -35.20 20.97
CA PHE A 928 -0.91 -33.88 21.43
C PHE A 928 -2.25 -33.88 22.19
N TYR A 929 -2.94 -35.01 22.33
CA TYR A 929 -4.23 -35.08 23.03
C TYR A 929 -4.14 -34.65 24.51
N PRO A 930 -3.19 -35.14 25.34
CA PRO A 930 -3.16 -34.78 26.77
C PRO A 930 -2.97 -33.27 27.01
N GLN A 931 -2.10 -32.62 26.23
CA GLN A 931 -1.89 -31.18 26.30
C GLN A 931 -3.03 -30.36 25.68
N ALA A 932 -3.72 -30.87 24.65
CA ALA A 932 -4.90 -30.20 24.09
C ALA A 932 -6.06 -30.21 25.09
N LEU A 933 -6.31 -31.35 25.76
CA LEU A 933 -7.36 -31.51 26.76
C LEU A 933 -7.07 -30.75 28.05
N ALA A 934 -5.81 -30.75 28.52
CA ALA A 934 -5.38 -29.90 29.63
C ALA A 934 -5.70 -28.43 29.36
N LEU A 935 -5.23 -27.93 28.21
CA LEU A 935 -5.42 -26.55 27.81
C LEU A 935 -6.89 -26.19 27.57
N TYR A 936 -7.70 -27.13 27.04
CA TYR A 936 -9.14 -26.94 26.88
C TYR A 936 -9.83 -26.74 28.23
N ASN A 937 -9.62 -27.66 29.18
CA ASN A 937 -10.22 -27.59 30.50
C ASN A 937 -9.87 -26.28 31.21
N ILE A 938 -8.57 -25.97 31.35
CA ILE A 938 -8.06 -24.74 31.98
C ILE A 938 -8.69 -23.48 31.36
N VAL A 939 -8.78 -23.41 30.04
CA VAL A 939 -9.30 -22.24 29.33
C VAL A 939 -10.82 -22.11 29.52
N TYR A 940 -11.56 -23.21 29.55
CA TYR A 940 -13.02 -23.20 29.75
C TYR A 940 -13.38 -22.93 31.21
N ASP A 941 -12.68 -23.51 32.17
CA ASP A 941 -12.85 -23.22 33.61
C ASP A 941 -12.59 -21.73 33.91
N TYR A 942 -11.56 -21.14 33.28
CA TYR A 942 -11.31 -19.70 33.35
C TYR A 942 -12.39 -18.87 32.63
N ALA A 943 -12.92 -19.32 31.49
CA ALA A 943 -13.99 -18.64 30.77
C ALA A 943 -15.32 -18.63 31.56
N ILE A 944 -15.64 -19.73 32.24
CA ILE A 944 -16.75 -19.90 33.17
C ILE A 944 -16.56 -18.96 34.37
N LEU A 945 -15.41 -19.01 35.03
CA LEU A 945 -15.06 -18.17 36.19
C LEU A 945 -15.17 -16.66 35.89
N LYS A 946 -14.89 -16.24 34.65
CA LYS A 946 -14.99 -14.85 34.19
C LYS A 946 -16.29 -14.52 33.46
N ASN A 947 -17.21 -15.49 33.31
CA ASN A 947 -18.44 -15.42 32.52
C ASN A 947 -18.22 -14.71 31.15
N ASN A 948 -17.21 -15.15 30.40
CA ASN A 948 -16.81 -14.48 29.16
C ASN A 948 -16.24 -15.48 28.13
N VAL A 949 -17.08 -15.84 27.16
CA VAL A 949 -16.82 -16.81 26.10
C VAL A 949 -15.59 -16.49 25.22
N ARG A 950 -15.16 -15.23 25.16
CA ARG A 950 -14.00 -14.84 24.33
C ARG A 950 -12.68 -15.46 24.79
N TYR A 951 -12.60 -15.93 26.03
CA TYR A 951 -11.43 -16.67 26.53
C TYR A 951 -11.31 -18.06 25.87
N CYS A 952 -12.44 -18.74 25.58
CA CYS A 952 -12.46 -20.03 24.85
C CYS A 952 -11.75 -19.95 23.49
N GLY A 953 -11.81 -18.79 22.83
CA GLY A 953 -11.14 -18.55 21.55
C GLY A 953 -9.60 -18.63 21.56
N PHE A 954 -8.94 -18.79 22.72
CA PHE A 954 -7.51 -19.07 22.75
C PHE A 954 -7.19 -20.51 22.34
N VAL A 955 -7.76 -21.51 23.04
CA VAL A 955 -7.38 -22.92 22.83
C VAL A 955 -7.67 -23.36 21.40
N TRP A 956 -8.79 -22.95 20.81
CA TRP A 956 -9.13 -23.30 19.42
C TRP A 956 -8.18 -22.67 18.39
N ARG A 957 -7.61 -21.49 18.65
CA ARG A 957 -6.60 -20.89 17.73
C ARG A 957 -5.26 -21.61 17.80
N VAL A 958 -4.91 -22.20 18.94
CA VAL A 958 -3.66 -22.95 19.20
C VAL A 958 -3.82 -24.44 18.87
N ALA A 959 -4.58 -25.15 19.69
CA ALA A 959 -4.76 -26.59 19.71
C ALA A 959 -6.02 -27.07 18.95
N GLY A 960 -6.85 -26.16 18.42
CA GLY A 960 -8.16 -26.49 17.86
C GLY A 960 -8.18 -27.49 16.70
N ARG A 961 -7.04 -27.74 16.02
CA ARG A 961 -6.95 -28.89 15.10
C ARG A 961 -6.87 -30.21 15.87
N VAL A 962 -6.02 -30.30 16.89
CA VAL A 962 -5.87 -31.50 17.73
C VAL A 962 -7.19 -31.80 18.45
N LEU A 963 -7.91 -30.79 18.94
CA LEU A 963 -9.26 -30.96 19.51
C LEU A 963 -10.30 -31.43 18.48
N CYS A 964 -10.24 -30.92 17.24
CA CYS A 964 -11.09 -31.41 16.16
C CYS A 964 -10.81 -32.87 15.79
N ASP A 965 -9.53 -33.24 15.70
CA ASP A 965 -9.11 -34.58 15.29
C ASP A 965 -9.39 -35.59 16.44
N PHE A 966 -9.26 -35.19 17.73
CA PHE A 966 -9.67 -35.99 18.91
C PHE A 966 -11.19 -36.18 19.03
N TYR A 967 -11.99 -35.13 18.78
CA TYR A 967 -13.45 -35.23 18.76
C TYR A 967 -13.95 -36.24 17.71
N LEU A 968 -13.22 -36.35 16.60
CA LEU A 968 -13.55 -37.31 15.54
C LEU A 968 -13.32 -38.76 15.99
N GLU A 969 -12.20 -39.02 16.68
CA GLU A 969 -11.86 -40.33 17.26
C GLU A 969 -12.94 -40.79 18.24
N LYS A 970 -13.24 -39.98 19.26
CA LYS A 970 -14.27 -40.28 20.26
C LYS A 970 -15.68 -40.45 19.67
N LYS A 971 -15.96 -39.85 18.52
CA LYS A 971 -17.23 -40.06 17.80
C LYS A 971 -17.26 -41.37 17.03
N VAL A 972 -16.15 -41.79 16.41
CA VAL A 972 -16.04 -43.09 15.73
C VAL A 972 -16.10 -44.26 16.72
N ASP A 973 -15.55 -44.08 17.93
CA ASP A 973 -15.66 -45.07 19.01
C ASP A 973 -17.08 -45.20 19.59
N GLY A 974 -17.92 -44.16 19.45
CA GLY A 974 -19.27 -44.09 20.04
C GLY A 974 -20.44 -44.31 19.07
N GLU A 975 -20.28 -43.98 17.79
CA GLU A 975 -21.29 -44.14 16.73
C GLU A 975 -20.72 -44.90 15.54
N GLY A 976 -21.37 -46.00 15.13
CA GLY A 976 -20.97 -46.78 13.95
C GLY A 976 -21.03 -46.00 12.63
N GLU A 977 -20.33 -46.51 11.61
CA GLU A 977 -19.93 -45.79 10.37
C GLU A 977 -21.03 -45.05 9.58
N GLU A 978 -22.32 -45.33 9.81
CA GLU A 978 -23.43 -44.79 9.01
C GLU A 978 -23.57 -43.26 9.08
N SER A 979 -23.20 -42.62 10.21
CA SER A 979 -23.39 -41.18 10.41
C SER A 979 -22.51 -40.29 9.50
N PHE A 980 -21.37 -40.81 9.04
CA PHE A 980 -20.41 -40.09 8.18
C PHE A 980 -20.96 -39.76 6.77
N SER A 981 -21.87 -40.60 6.25
CA SER A 981 -22.40 -40.47 4.89
C SER A 981 -23.17 -39.15 4.68
N ALA A 982 -23.90 -38.71 5.71
CA ALA A 982 -24.70 -37.48 5.67
C ALA A 982 -23.83 -36.22 5.52
N ALA A 983 -22.71 -36.12 6.26
CA ALA A 983 -21.81 -34.98 6.17
C ALA A 983 -21.16 -34.85 4.78
N GLY A 984 -20.72 -35.97 4.20
CA GLY A 984 -20.17 -36.02 2.83
C GLY A 984 -21.19 -35.59 1.76
N SER A 985 -22.47 -35.91 1.96
CA SER A 985 -23.59 -35.47 1.11
C SER A 985 -23.80 -33.94 1.15
N VAL A 986 -23.76 -33.33 2.34
CA VAL A 986 -23.87 -31.87 2.49
C VAL A 986 -22.67 -31.15 1.85
N VAL A 987 -21.45 -31.71 1.98
CA VAL A 987 -20.27 -31.18 1.29
C VAL A 987 -20.41 -31.26 -0.23
N LYS A 988 -20.97 -32.33 -0.81
CA LYS A 988 -21.29 -32.35 -2.26
C LYS A 988 -22.26 -31.22 -2.62
N LYS A 989 -23.38 -31.07 -1.90
CA LYS A 989 -24.40 -30.04 -2.19
C LYS A 989 -23.90 -28.59 -2.08
N LEU A 990 -22.84 -28.32 -1.31
CA LEU A 990 -22.28 -26.98 -1.16
C LEU A 990 -21.21 -26.60 -2.21
N TYR A 991 -20.65 -27.58 -2.94
CA TYR A 991 -19.52 -27.38 -3.84
C TYR A 991 -19.89 -27.38 -5.33
N GLY A 992 -21.03 -27.98 -5.71
CA GLY A 992 -21.48 -28.13 -7.10
C GLY A 992 -21.18 -29.53 -7.64
#